data_AF-A0AAE1D079-F1
#
_entry.id   AF-A0AAE1D079-F1
#
_cell.length_a   1.000
_cell.length_b   1.000
_cell.length_c   1.000
_cell.angle_alpha   90.00
_cell.angle_beta   90.00
_cell.angle_gamma   90.00
#
_symmetry.space_group_name_H-M   'P 1'
#
loop_
_entity.id
_entity.type
_entity.pdbx_description
1 polymer ?
#
loop_
_entity_poly.entity_id
_entity_poly.type
_entity_poly.pdbx_seq_one_letter_code
_entity_poly.pdbx_strand_id
1 'polypeptide(L)'
;MKTAAVRAYGRGESSTNPPELEVYQEYIHFELKADDPARIQCVYERALKDHCLVAELWLQYTNYLNKLKVKKQINETYERALRNCPWASQLWANYMLALERQNTDFKQMKELADRSLSVGFADAADYLLIWCQYCDYLKRRIQWDKDHGEQLETFRLTIERAADFMFENYGKDGDPEATLQQYWAHIEANNCKNIEKGREIWNIIMQGGHGAEAALWLQYYRLERMFGDTKHCRRILQRALNSVTDWPESITHAYITFEREEGDLEQYDTAVAKCEAQMERINERRAKAAEKEQAIQDAKKREKPDKKAQKKEKQLSIGISDSQSQETGSKGMSDTRRKRKLENQSQERGNFADHGPKSSIISSEPPAKKLKEKDVKAPEEAGQHGESVQHDSSKDNVTVFISNLDFTLPEERLREVFEKCGRISNIRLVKNYKGKSKGFGYVEFTECNAVLKALKLDREFVDGRPMFVSRCEDRSIVKSAPQFKYANKMEKNKLFIKGLPFTITRDALETIFKEHGTIKDIRMVTYRNGSPKGIAFLEYEDEASASQAVMKTNGLQIGEHIISVDISNPPERRTPLSTRLDGPGARLANLGSGKRDTDIRGKARTQVSLVPRAVRQTTGAATGKSSLSATSTDKMPSAAGDARSSSSNGGSAMSNDDFRKMLLKK
;
A
#
# COMPACT_ATOMS: atom_id res chain seq x y z
N MET A 1 33.07 -5.78 -36.90
CA MET A 1 32.86 -6.82 -35.87
C MET A 1 31.41 -7.28 -35.79
N LYS A 2 30.42 -6.47 -35.36
CA LYS A 2 29.02 -6.95 -35.19
C LYS A 2 28.42 -7.67 -36.43
N THR A 3 28.55 -7.11 -37.63
CA THR A 3 28.12 -7.75 -38.89
C THR A 3 28.93 -9.00 -39.28
N ALA A 4 30.07 -9.28 -38.65
CA ALA A 4 30.82 -10.51 -38.84
C ALA A 4 30.26 -11.65 -37.98
N ALA A 5 29.84 -11.39 -36.73
CA ALA A 5 29.21 -12.40 -35.87
C ALA A 5 27.94 -12.98 -36.50
N VAL A 6 27.04 -12.11 -37.00
CA VAL A 6 25.83 -12.52 -37.75
C VAL A 6 26.19 -13.36 -38.99
N ARG A 7 27.29 -13.03 -39.69
CA ARG A 7 27.81 -13.80 -40.85
C ARG A 7 28.63 -15.06 -40.48
N ALA A 8 28.96 -15.27 -39.22
CA ALA A 8 29.60 -16.49 -38.71
C ALA A 8 28.53 -17.51 -38.25
N TYR A 9 27.57 -17.06 -37.44
CA TYR A 9 26.41 -17.87 -37.04
C TYR A 9 25.46 -18.22 -38.20
N GLY A 10 25.48 -17.43 -39.28
CA GLY A 10 24.86 -17.78 -40.56
C GLY A 10 25.65 -18.80 -41.41
N ARG A 11 26.88 -19.16 -41.01
CA ARG A 11 27.75 -20.15 -41.70
C ARG A 11 28.07 -21.41 -40.89
N GLY A 12 27.56 -21.52 -39.67
CA GLY A 12 27.67 -22.75 -38.87
C GLY A 12 29.03 -22.97 -38.21
N GLU A 13 29.85 -21.92 -38.07
CA GLU A 13 31.10 -21.98 -37.29
C GLU A 13 30.76 -22.22 -35.82
N SER A 14 30.99 -23.45 -35.35
CA SER A 14 30.51 -23.94 -34.07
C SER A 14 31.39 -23.50 -32.89
N SER A 15 30.99 -22.46 -32.18
CA SER A 15 31.41 -22.25 -30.79
C SER A 15 30.89 -23.40 -29.91
N THR A 16 31.74 -24.00 -29.09
CA THR A 16 31.38 -25.17 -28.25
C THR A 16 30.41 -24.85 -27.10
N ASN A 17 30.20 -23.57 -26.81
CA ASN A 17 29.23 -23.10 -25.83
C ASN A 17 27.97 -22.59 -26.56
N PRO A 18 26.77 -22.79 -25.99
CA PRO A 18 25.55 -22.18 -26.54
C PRO A 18 25.69 -20.66 -26.55
N PRO A 19 25.36 -19.96 -27.65
CA PRO A 19 25.58 -18.53 -27.75
C PRO A 19 24.64 -17.76 -26.82
N GLU A 20 25.15 -16.65 -26.30
CA GLU A 20 24.47 -15.77 -25.35
C GLU A 20 23.16 -15.20 -25.94
N LEU A 21 22.13 -15.05 -25.10
CA LEU A 21 20.79 -14.65 -25.53
C LEU A 21 20.78 -13.32 -26.31
N GLU A 22 21.65 -12.38 -25.94
CA GLU A 22 21.83 -11.11 -26.65
C GLU A 22 22.24 -11.28 -28.12
N VAL A 23 23.04 -12.30 -28.44
CA VAL A 23 23.49 -12.60 -29.82
C VAL A 23 22.31 -13.09 -30.66
N TYR A 24 21.44 -13.94 -30.08
CA TYR A 24 20.20 -14.32 -30.73
C TYR A 24 19.24 -13.13 -30.89
N GLN A 25 19.13 -12.24 -29.90
CA GLN A 25 18.30 -11.02 -30.01
C GLN A 25 18.81 -10.05 -31.09
N GLU A 26 20.12 -9.78 -31.19
CA GLU A 26 20.68 -8.98 -32.29
C GLU A 26 20.39 -9.63 -33.66
N TYR A 27 20.45 -10.97 -33.76
CA TYR A 27 20.21 -11.68 -35.01
C TYR A 27 18.71 -11.71 -35.39
N ILE A 28 17.80 -11.93 -34.45
CA ILE A 28 16.35 -11.84 -34.64
C ILE A 28 15.97 -10.44 -35.14
N HIS A 29 16.49 -9.38 -34.51
CA HIS A 29 16.26 -7.99 -34.92
C HIS A 29 16.89 -7.64 -36.28
N PHE A 30 17.91 -8.38 -36.74
CA PHE A 30 18.46 -8.25 -38.09
C PHE A 30 17.54 -8.91 -39.14
N GLU A 31 17.11 -10.16 -38.94
CA GLU A 31 16.23 -10.86 -39.90
C GLU A 31 14.82 -10.23 -39.94
N LEU A 32 14.30 -9.72 -38.81
CA LEU A 32 13.05 -8.92 -38.75
C LEU A 32 13.10 -7.63 -39.58
N LYS A 33 14.30 -7.17 -40.02
CA LYS A 33 14.45 -6.06 -40.98
C LYS A 33 14.62 -6.51 -42.42
N ALA A 34 14.91 -7.79 -42.65
CA ALA A 34 14.90 -8.40 -43.97
C ALA A 34 13.48 -8.88 -44.38
N ASP A 35 12.60 -9.09 -43.40
CA ASP A 35 11.19 -9.48 -43.54
C ASP A 35 10.95 -10.76 -44.37
N ASP A 36 11.91 -11.70 -44.32
CA ASP A 36 11.77 -13.05 -44.85
C ASP A 36 11.15 -13.99 -43.78
N PRO A 37 9.90 -14.46 -43.96
CA PRO A 37 9.23 -15.24 -42.92
C PRO A 37 9.87 -16.60 -42.64
N ALA A 38 10.53 -17.21 -43.63
CA ALA A 38 11.20 -18.49 -43.45
C ALA A 38 12.47 -18.31 -42.63
N ARG A 39 13.29 -17.30 -42.94
CA ARG A 39 14.51 -16.98 -42.18
C ARG A 39 14.19 -16.56 -40.75
N ILE A 40 13.16 -15.73 -40.56
CA ILE A 40 12.72 -15.30 -39.23
C ILE A 40 12.25 -16.49 -38.40
N GLN A 41 11.42 -17.40 -38.95
CA GLN A 41 11.04 -18.65 -38.27
C GLN A 41 12.29 -19.48 -37.92
N CYS A 42 13.21 -19.72 -38.86
CA CYS A 42 14.43 -20.50 -38.59
C CYS A 42 15.32 -19.90 -37.51
N VAL A 43 15.43 -18.57 -37.38
CA VAL A 43 16.25 -17.94 -36.33
C VAL A 43 15.55 -17.99 -34.96
N TYR A 44 14.22 -17.80 -34.90
CA TYR A 44 13.47 -18.05 -33.66
C TYR A 44 13.58 -19.52 -33.20
N GLU A 45 13.40 -20.49 -34.09
CA GLU A 45 13.53 -21.92 -33.76
C GLU A 45 14.94 -22.30 -33.30
N ARG A 46 16.00 -21.69 -33.88
CA ARG A 46 17.38 -21.83 -33.39
C ARG A 46 17.56 -21.25 -31.99
N ALA A 47 17.06 -20.05 -31.74
CA ALA A 47 17.14 -19.42 -30.42
C ALA A 47 16.37 -20.21 -29.35
N LEU A 48 15.17 -20.71 -29.70
CA LEU A 48 14.31 -21.51 -28.83
C LEU A 48 14.85 -22.91 -28.54
N LYS A 49 15.70 -23.48 -29.42
CA LYS A 49 16.39 -24.74 -29.15
C LYS A 49 17.35 -24.60 -27.95
N ASP A 50 18.07 -23.49 -27.87
CA ASP A 50 19.10 -23.26 -26.85
C ASP A 50 18.54 -22.54 -25.60
N HIS A 51 17.51 -21.72 -25.76
CA HIS A 51 16.93 -20.84 -24.72
C HIS A 51 15.42 -21.06 -24.50
N CYS A 52 14.96 -22.31 -24.51
CA CYS A 52 13.53 -22.67 -24.45
C CYS A 52 12.77 -22.17 -23.21
N LEU A 53 13.46 -21.85 -22.10
CA LEU A 53 12.83 -21.40 -20.85
C LEU A 53 12.60 -19.87 -20.80
N VAL A 54 12.97 -19.13 -21.85
CA VAL A 54 12.80 -17.67 -21.92
C VAL A 54 11.42 -17.32 -22.45
N ALA A 55 10.46 -17.06 -21.54
CA ALA A 55 9.08 -16.73 -21.90
C ALA A 55 8.96 -15.52 -22.86
N GLU A 56 9.82 -14.51 -22.72
CA GLU A 56 9.88 -13.33 -23.60
C GLU A 56 10.19 -13.71 -25.06
N LEU A 57 11.04 -14.71 -25.29
CA LEU A 57 11.38 -15.19 -26.63
C LEU A 57 10.19 -15.89 -27.29
N TRP A 58 9.41 -16.66 -26.52
CA TRP A 58 8.13 -17.21 -26.98
C TRP A 58 7.08 -16.13 -27.24
N LEU A 59 7.00 -15.09 -26.41
CA LEU A 59 6.08 -13.96 -26.62
C LEU A 59 6.41 -13.20 -27.91
N GLN A 60 7.68 -12.94 -28.18
CA GLN A 60 8.11 -12.30 -29.43
C GLN A 60 7.83 -13.18 -30.65
N TYR A 61 8.13 -14.49 -30.58
CA TYR A 61 7.90 -15.42 -31.69
C TYR A 61 6.40 -15.61 -31.99
N THR A 62 5.57 -15.85 -30.97
CA THR A 62 4.12 -16.01 -31.13
C THR A 62 3.46 -14.73 -31.64
N ASN A 63 3.91 -13.55 -31.17
CA ASN A 63 3.46 -12.26 -31.72
C ASN A 63 3.88 -12.03 -33.18
N TYR A 64 4.99 -12.61 -33.64
CA TYR A 64 5.34 -12.62 -35.06
C TYR A 64 4.42 -13.55 -35.85
N LEU A 65 4.24 -14.81 -35.42
CA LEU A 65 3.36 -15.78 -36.09
C LEU A 65 1.89 -15.33 -36.15
N ASN A 66 1.39 -14.63 -35.12
CA ASN A 66 0.06 -14.00 -35.11
C ASN A 66 -0.16 -13.08 -36.33
N LYS A 67 0.88 -12.41 -36.84
CA LYS A 67 0.81 -11.54 -38.03
C LYS A 67 0.70 -12.33 -39.34
N LEU A 68 1.37 -13.49 -39.40
CA LEU A 68 1.33 -14.39 -40.56
C LEU A 68 0.01 -15.18 -40.68
N LYS A 69 -0.80 -15.25 -39.60
CA LYS A 69 -2.15 -15.85 -39.56
C LYS A 69 -2.24 -17.34 -39.92
N VAL A 70 -1.12 -18.08 -39.94
CA VAL A 70 -1.09 -19.51 -40.25
C VAL A 70 -1.60 -20.35 -39.08
N LYS A 71 -2.92 -20.56 -39.01
CA LYS A 71 -3.65 -21.22 -37.90
C LYS A 71 -2.91 -22.41 -37.25
N LYS A 72 -2.48 -23.39 -38.06
CA LYS A 72 -1.81 -24.62 -37.57
C LYS A 72 -0.49 -24.31 -36.84
N GLN A 73 0.41 -23.58 -37.49
CA GLN A 73 1.71 -23.21 -36.91
C GLN A 73 1.55 -22.38 -35.62
N ILE A 74 0.55 -21.49 -35.58
CA ILE A 74 0.23 -20.68 -34.41
C ILE A 74 -0.12 -21.58 -33.22
N ASN A 75 -1.06 -22.52 -33.37
CA ASN A 75 -1.52 -23.37 -32.26
C ASN A 75 -0.43 -24.36 -31.81
N GLU A 76 0.30 -24.96 -32.75
CA GLU A 76 1.44 -25.83 -32.45
C GLU A 76 2.55 -25.06 -31.69
N THR A 77 2.76 -23.78 -32.00
CA THR A 77 3.75 -22.95 -31.30
C THR A 77 3.27 -22.53 -29.91
N TYR A 78 1.99 -22.19 -29.69
CA TYR A 78 1.49 -21.91 -28.34
C TYR A 78 1.50 -23.16 -27.44
N GLU A 79 1.03 -24.32 -27.91
CA GLU A 79 1.12 -25.55 -27.09
C GLU A 79 2.58 -26.00 -26.87
N ARG A 80 3.55 -25.58 -27.70
CA ARG A 80 4.98 -25.70 -27.38
C ARG A 80 5.42 -24.69 -26.31
N ALA A 81 5.05 -23.42 -26.45
CA ALA A 81 5.39 -22.35 -25.52
C ALA A 81 4.90 -22.66 -24.10
N LEU A 82 3.63 -23.07 -23.96
CA LEU A 82 3.01 -23.38 -22.67
C LEU A 82 3.57 -24.64 -22.01
N ARG A 83 4.14 -25.59 -22.78
CA ARG A 83 4.86 -26.75 -22.22
C ARG A 83 6.28 -26.41 -21.72
N ASN A 84 6.88 -25.32 -22.20
CA ASN A 84 8.22 -24.89 -21.76
C ASN A 84 8.16 -23.80 -20.67
N CYS A 85 7.21 -22.87 -20.78
CA CYS A 85 7.04 -21.72 -19.88
C CYS A 85 5.59 -21.63 -19.36
N PRO A 86 5.05 -22.66 -18.67
CA PRO A 86 3.66 -22.65 -18.21
C PRO A 86 3.36 -21.48 -17.25
N TRP A 87 4.33 -21.07 -16.43
CA TRP A 87 4.19 -19.98 -15.45
C TRP A 87 3.97 -18.58 -16.07
N ALA A 88 4.09 -18.41 -17.39
CA ALA A 88 3.94 -17.12 -18.04
C ALA A 88 2.47 -16.87 -18.48
N SER A 89 1.69 -16.23 -17.61
CA SER A 89 0.27 -15.84 -17.82
C SER A 89 0.01 -15.21 -19.20
N GLN A 90 0.89 -14.30 -19.65
CA GLN A 90 0.77 -13.62 -20.93
C GLN A 90 0.77 -14.57 -22.15
N LEU A 91 1.43 -15.75 -22.06
CA LEU A 91 1.36 -16.76 -23.14
C LEU A 91 -0.03 -17.40 -23.22
N TRP A 92 -0.66 -17.71 -22.08
CA TRP A 92 -2.03 -18.24 -22.03
C TRP A 92 -3.04 -17.19 -22.53
N ALA A 93 -2.89 -15.93 -22.10
CA ALA A 93 -3.73 -14.82 -22.58
C ALA A 93 -3.60 -14.61 -24.10
N ASN A 94 -2.38 -14.62 -24.62
CA ASN A 94 -2.13 -14.49 -26.06
C ASN A 94 -2.65 -15.70 -26.86
N TYR A 95 -2.58 -16.92 -26.30
CA TYR A 95 -3.13 -18.11 -26.93
C TYR A 95 -4.66 -18.09 -26.95
N MET A 96 -5.31 -17.70 -25.84
CA MET A 96 -6.76 -17.45 -25.81
C MET A 96 -7.19 -16.47 -26.91
N LEU A 97 -6.51 -15.33 -27.04
CA LEU A 97 -6.76 -14.38 -28.15
C LEU A 97 -6.48 -14.99 -29.55
N ALA A 98 -5.53 -15.91 -29.67
CA ALA A 98 -5.22 -16.57 -30.94
C ALA A 98 -6.24 -17.64 -31.33
N LEU A 99 -6.83 -18.35 -30.37
CA LEU A 99 -7.96 -19.27 -30.57
C LEU A 99 -9.24 -18.50 -30.92
N GLU A 100 -9.53 -17.40 -30.21
CA GLU A 100 -10.65 -16.51 -30.51
C GLU A 100 -10.59 -15.99 -31.96
N ARG A 101 -9.44 -15.46 -32.40
CA ARG A 101 -9.21 -15.03 -33.79
C ARG A 101 -9.38 -16.14 -34.84
N GLN A 102 -9.39 -17.40 -34.44
CA GLN A 102 -9.57 -18.55 -35.32
C GLN A 102 -11.01 -19.06 -35.38
N ASN A 103 -11.91 -18.55 -34.53
CA ASN A 103 -13.26 -19.07 -34.28
C ASN A 103 -13.27 -20.57 -33.92
N THR A 104 -12.45 -20.97 -32.95
CA THR A 104 -12.51 -22.31 -32.36
C THR A 104 -13.73 -22.49 -31.46
N ASP A 105 -14.08 -23.74 -31.15
CA ASP A 105 -15.24 -24.05 -30.32
C ASP A 105 -15.10 -23.54 -28.87
N PHE A 106 -16.25 -23.27 -28.23
CA PHE A 106 -16.31 -22.83 -26.85
C PHE A 106 -15.68 -23.83 -25.87
N LYS A 107 -15.90 -25.14 -26.08
CA LYS A 107 -15.38 -26.16 -25.17
C LYS A 107 -13.86 -26.11 -25.09
N GLN A 108 -13.18 -25.98 -26.24
CA GLN A 108 -11.72 -25.87 -26.31
C GLN A 108 -11.18 -24.61 -25.60
N MET A 109 -11.88 -23.48 -25.76
CA MET A 109 -11.51 -22.22 -25.10
C MET A 109 -11.73 -22.29 -23.57
N LYS A 110 -12.82 -22.93 -23.12
CA LYS A 110 -13.07 -23.17 -21.70
C LYS A 110 -12.04 -24.14 -21.10
N GLU A 111 -11.75 -25.26 -21.78
CA GLU A 111 -10.71 -26.21 -21.39
C GLU A 111 -9.33 -25.55 -21.34
N LEU A 112 -9.04 -24.56 -22.18
CA LEU A 112 -7.81 -23.76 -22.08
C LEU A 112 -7.81 -22.84 -20.85
N ALA A 113 -8.92 -22.16 -20.56
CA ALA A 113 -9.05 -21.31 -19.38
C ALA A 113 -8.94 -22.12 -18.07
N ASP A 114 -9.69 -23.22 -17.94
CA ASP A 114 -9.61 -24.12 -16.78
C ASP A 114 -8.22 -24.77 -16.67
N ARG A 115 -7.51 -25.08 -17.79
CA ARG A 115 -6.08 -25.46 -17.76
C ARG A 115 -5.20 -24.34 -17.21
N SER A 116 -5.38 -23.10 -17.65
CA SER A 116 -4.52 -21.99 -17.24
C SER A 116 -4.61 -21.70 -15.73
N LEU A 117 -5.80 -21.81 -15.15
CA LEU A 117 -6.03 -21.57 -13.72
C LEU A 117 -5.37 -22.65 -12.83
N SER A 118 -5.17 -23.87 -13.34
CA SER A 118 -4.55 -24.98 -12.58
C SER A 118 -3.02 -24.97 -12.56
N VAL A 119 -2.37 -24.03 -13.26
CA VAL A 119 -0.90 -23.98 -13.39
C VAL A 119 -0.18 -23.63 -12.09
N GLY A 120 -0.76 -22.76 -11.25
CA GLY A 120 -0.07 -22.18 -10.10
C GLY A 120 0.84 -21.01 -10.50
N PHE A 121 0.25 -19.85 -10.84
CA PHE A 121 1.03 -18.63 -11.08
C PHE A 121 1.58 -18.03 -9.77
N ALA A 122 2.65 -17.24 -9.89
CA ALA A 122 3.35 -16.69 -8.72
C ALA A 122 2.65 -15.45 -8.14
N ASP A 123 2.20 -14.53 -8.99
CA ASP A 123 1.57 -13.28 -8.59
C ASP A 123 0.06 -13.29 -8.83
N ALA A 124 -0.71 -12.59 -7.99
CA ALA A 124 -2.16 -12.47 -8.18
C ALA A 124 -2.53 -11.77 -9.51
N ALA A 125 -1.68 -10.86 -9.99
CA ALA A 125 -1.85 -10.15 -11.25
C ALA A 125 -1.86 -11.10 -12.47
N ASP A 126 -1.18 -12.25 -12.39
CA ASP A 126 -1.23 -13.29 -13.43
C ASP A 126 -2.63 -13.89 -13.54
N TYR A 127 -3.23 -14.26 -12.40
CA TYR A 127 -4.60 -14.76 -12.33
C TYR A 127 -5.62 -13.71 -12.79
N LEU A 128 -5.44 -12.45 -12.40
CA LEU A 128 -6.28 -11.34 -12.82
C LEU A 128 -6.26 -11.16 -14.35
N LEU A 129 -5.09 -11.22 -14.99
CA LEU A 129 -4.93 -11.16 -16.44
C LEU A 129 -5.72 -12.29 -17.16
N ILE A 130 -5.62 -13.52 -16.64
CA ILE A 130 -6.33 -14.70 -17.18
C ILE A 130 -7.85 -14.52 -17.06
N TRP A 131 -8.35 -14.15 -15.88
CA TRP A 131 -9.77 -13.93 -15.65
C TRP A 131 -10.33 -12.80 -16.51
N CYS A 132 -9.65 -11.66 -16.55
CA CYS A 132 -10.01 -10.55 -17.43
C CYS A 132 -10.09 -11.02 -18.89
N GLN A 133 -9.06 -11.70 -19.40
CA GLN A 133 -9.03 -12.16 -20.79
C GLN A 133 -10.15 -13.15 -21.15
N TYR A 134 -10.54 -14.04 -20.22
CA TYR A 134 -11.64 -14.99 -20.43
C TYR A 134 -13.01 -14.31 -20.35
N CYS A 135 -13.23 -13.40 -19.39
CA CYS A 135 -14.44 -12.57 -19.32
C CYS A 135 -14.61 -11.71 -20.59
N ASP A 136 -13.50 -11.18 -21.12
CA ASP A 136 -13.47 -10.38 -22.35
C ASP A 136 -13.92 -11.17 -23.58
N TYR A 137 -13.47 -12.43 -23.69
CA TYR A 137 -13.92 -13.36 -24.73
C TYR A 137 -15.41 -13.69 -24.61
N LEU A 138 -15.90 -13.97 -23.39
CA LEU A 138 -17.32 -14.22 -23.15
C LEU A 138 -18.17 -13.01 -23.57
N LYS A 139 -17.79 -11.80 -23.15
CA LYS A 139 -18.44 -10.54 -23.56
C LYS A 139 -18.48 -10.37 -25.07
N ARG A 140 -17.37 -10.63 -25.79
CA ARG A 140 -17.31 -10.52 -27.26
C ARG A 140 -18.19 -11.53 -28.00
N ARG A 141 -18.64 -12.60 -27.33
CA ARG A 141 -19.61 -13.55 -27.89
C ARG A 141 -21.07 -13.19 -27.67
N ILE A 142 -21.39 -12.28 -26.73
CA ILE A 142 -22.77 -11.85 -26.44
C ILE A 142 -23.34 -11.11 -27.66
N GLN A 143 -24.35 -11.68 -28.30
CA GLN A 143 -25.04 -11.05 -29.44
C GLN A 143 -26.16 -10.12 -28.95
N TRP A 144 -25.79 -8.90 -28.55
CA TRP A 144 -26.69 -7.90 -27.97
C TRP A 144 -27.94 -7.57 -28.81
N ASP A 145 -27.89 -7.78 -30.13
CA ASP A 145 -29.01 -7.56 -31.06
C ASP A 145 -30.06 -8.71 -31.09
N LYS A 146 -29.85 -9.78 -30.32
CA LYS A 146 -30.69 -10.99 -30.29
C LYS A 146 -31.03 -11.39 -28.86
N ASP A 147 -31.76 -12.50 -28.69
CA ASP A 147 -31.77 -13.19 -27.40
C ASP A 147 -30.34 -13.64 -27.06
N HIS A 148 -29.91 -13.24 -25.87
CA HIS A 148 -28.57 -13.40 -25.35
C HIS A 148 -28.57 -13.88 -23.89
N GLY A 149 -29.72 -14.32 -23.36
CA GLY A 149 -29.89 -14.67 -21.94
C GLY A 149 -28.85 -15.69 -21.43
N GLU A 150 -28.73 -16.84 -22.09
CA GLU A 150 -27.75 -17.89 -21.73
C GLU A 150 -26.29 -17.40 -21.77
N GLN A 151 -25.95 -16.57 -22.75
CA GLN A 151 -24.60 -16.05 -22.95
C GLN A 151 -24.23 -15.01 -21.89
N LEU A 152 -25.17 -14.13 -21.57
CA LEU A 152 -25.04 -13.11 -20.53
C LEU A 152 -24.99 -13.73 -19.13
N GLU A 153 -25.80 -14.76 -18.86
CA GLU A 153 -25.79 -15.45 -17.57
C GLU A 153 -24.51 -16.28 -17.38
N THR A 154 -24.01 -16.91 -18.46
CA THR A 154 -22.67 -17.53 -18.48
C THR A 154 -21.56 -16.51 -18.20
N PHE A 155 -21.67 -15.29 -18.73
CA PHE A 155 -20.74 -14.20 -18.44
C PHE A 155 -20.81 -13.75 -16.96
N ARG A 156 -22.02 -13.51 -16.43
CA ARG A 156 -22.26 -13.13 -15.03
C ARG A 156 -21.68 -14.12 -14.04
N LEU A 157 -22.07 -15.39 -14.15
CA LEU A 157 -21.57 -16.46 -13.29
C LEU A 157 -20.05 -16.62 -13.39
N THR A 158 -19.46 -16.31 -14.54
CA THR A 158 -18.00 -16.33 -14.72
C THR A 158 -17.31 -15.16 -14.03
N ILE A 159 -17.82 -13.93 -14.18
CA ILE A 159 -17.18 -12.73 -13.60
C ILE A 159 -17.41 -12.61 -12.08
N GLU A 160 -18.52 -13.15 -11.58
CA GLU A 160 -18.77 -13.37 -10.15
C GLU A 160 -17.77 -14.40 -9.57
N ARG A 161 -17.68 -15.60 -10.18
CA ARG A 161 -16.66 -16.62 -9.81
C ARG A 161 -15.23 -16.08 -9.89
N ALA A 162 -14.92 -15.19 -10.85
CA ALA A 162 -13.61 -14.56 -10.97
C ALA A 162 -13.32 -13.60 -9.80
N ALA A 163 -14.30 -12.73 -9.47
CA ALA A 163 -14.19 -11.81 -8.34
C ALA A 163 -14.03 -12.55 -7.01
N ASP A 164 -14.82 -13.60 -6.78
CA ASP A 164 -14.75 -14.44 -5.59
C ASP A 164 -13.40 -15.18 -5.51
N PHE A 165 -12.94 -15.81 -6.59
CA PHE A 165 -11.64 -16.48 -6.65
C PHE A 165 -10.48 -15.53 -6.30
N MET A 166 -10.51 -14.29 -6.79
CA MET A 166 -9.49 -13.30 -6.46
C MET A 166 -9.56 -12.88 -4.98
N PHE A 167 -10.76 -12.70 -4.44
CA PHE A 167 -10.97 -12.29 -3.05
C PHE A 167 -10.64 -13.40 -2.03
N GLU A 168 -11.02 -14.66 -2.31
CA GLU A 168 -10.75 -15.79 -1.41
C GLU A 168 -9.25 -16.13 -1.32
N ASN A 169 -8.54 -16.13 -2.46
CA ASN A 169 -7.12 -16.53 -2.51
C ASN A 169 -6.16 -15.39 -2.14
N TYR A 170 -6.48 -14.14 -2.51
CA TYR A 170 -5.54 -13.00 -2.40
C TYR A 170 -6.12 -11.79 -1.64
N GLY A 171 -7.39 -11.82 -1.24
CA GLY A 171 -8.03 -10.73 -0.50
C GLY A 171 -8.00 -9.41 -1.27
N LYS A 172 -7.49 -8.36 -0.61
CA LYS A 172 -7.44 -7.00 -1.18
C LYS A 172 -6.24 -6.75 -2.08
N ASP A 173 -5.19 -7.55 -1.94
CA ASP A 173 -3.96 -7.40 -2.71
C ASP A 173 -4.06 -8.10 -4.09
N GLY A 174 -5.15 -8.84 -4.34
CA GLY A 174 -5.39 -9.57 -5.58
C GLY A 174 -5.88 -8.71 -6.76
N ASP A 175 -6.86 -7.85 -6.53
CA ASP A 175 -7.35 -6.86 -7.50
C ASP A 175 -7.48 -5.50 -6.79
N PRO A 176 -6.37 -4.75 -6.59
CA PRO A 176 -6.36 -3.54 -5.77
C PRO A 176 -7.24 -2.40 -6.28
N GLU A 177 -7.59 -2.40 -7.58
CA GLU A 177 -8.51 -1.42 -8.18
C GLU A 177 -9.92 -2.00 -8.40
N ALA A 178 -10.21 -3.23 -7.96
CA ALA A 178 -11.46 -3.95 -8.22
C ALA A 178 -11.86 -3.93 -9.72
N THR A 179 -10.87 -4.12 -10.60
CA THR A 179 -11.00 -4.02 -12.07
C THR A 179 -12.07 -4.94 -12.64
N LEU A 180 -12.19 -6.18 -12.14
CA LEU A 180 -13.23 -7.12 -12.56
C LEU A 180 -14.63 -6.61 -12.24
N GLN A 181 -14.85 -6.13 -11.02
CA GLN A 181 -16.14 -5.62 -10.56
C GLN A 181 -16.49 -4.28 -11.23
N GLN A 182 -15.51 -3.39 -11.43
CA GLN A 182 -15.67 -2.18 -12.25
C GLN A 182 -16.13 -2.52 -13.68
N TYR A 183 -15.52 -3.53 -14.30
CA TYR A 183 -15.85 -3.95 -15.66
C TYR A 183 -17.25 -4.55 -15.76
N TRP A 184 -17.62 -5.41 -14.80
CA TRP A 184 -18.97 -5.96 -14.70
C TRP A 184 -20.03 -4.85 -14.56
N ALA A 185 -19.84 -3.93 -13.61
CA ALA A 185 -20.77 -2.82 -13.39
C ALA A 185 -20.95 -1.94 -14.64
N HIS A 186 -19.87 -1.70 -15.39
CA HIS A 186 -19.92 -0.95 -16.64
C HIS A 186 -20.71 -1.69 -17.74
N ILE A 187 -20.58 -3.02 -17.85
CA ILE A 187 -21.31 -3.83 -18.84
C ILE A 187 -22.81 -3.89 -18.50
N GLU A 188 -23.18 -4.11 -17.24
CA GLU A 188 -24.59 -4.12 -16.84
C GLU A 188 -25.25 -2.75 -17.08
N ALA A 189 -24.56 -1.65 -16.78
CA ALA A 189 -25.07 -0.30 -17.00
C ALA A 189 -25.15 0.09 -18.50
N ASN A 190 -24.09 -0.19 -19.28
CA ASN A 190 -24.00 0.22 -20.69
C ASN A 190 -24.83 -0.68 -21.63
N ASN A 191 -24.67 -2.00 -21.51
CA ASN A 191 -25.23 -2.97 -22.45
C ASN A 191 -26.59 -3.51 -21.97
N CYS A 192 -26.68 -3.94 -20.70
CA CYS A 192 -27.92 -4.49 -20.14
C CYS A 192 -28.90 -3.40 -19.67
N LYS A 193 -28.47 -2.13 -19.64
CA LYS A 193 -29.21 -0.96 -19.11
C LYS A 193 -29.66 -1.12 -17.64
N ASN A 194 -29.03 -2.03 -16.91
CA ASN A 194 -29.33 -2.32 -15.50
C ASN A 194 -28.42 -1.51 -14.58
N ILE A 195 -28.73 -0.23 -14.43
CA ILE A 195 -28.01 0.68 -13.52
C ILE A 195 -28.15 0.26 -12.05
N GLU A 196 -29.23 -0.44 -11.68
CA GLU A 196 -29.43 -0.93 -10.30
C GLU A 196 -28.41 -2.00 -9.93
N LYS A 197 -28.17 -2.99 -10.81
CA LYS A 197 -27.09 -3.98 -10.62
C LYS A 197 -25.71 -3.32 -10.62
N GLY A 198 -25.48 -2.32 -11.47
CA GLY A 198 -24.27 -1.49 -11.43
C GLY A 198 -24.06 -0.82 -10.06
N ARG A 199 -25.11 -0.23 -9.48
CA ARG A 199 -25.09 0.38 -8.14
C ARG A 199 -24.90 -0.65 -7.02
N GLU A 200 -25.45 -1.87 -7.13
CA GLU A 200 -25.16 -2.96 -6.19
C GLU A 200 -23.67 -3.29 -6.17
N ILE A 201 -23.10 -3.59 -7.34
CA ILE A 201 -21.68 -3.96 -7.49
C ILE A 201 -20.78 -2.85 -6.94
N TRP A 202 -21.05 -1.57 -7.27
CA TRP A 202 -20.31 -0.44 -6.71
C TRP A 202 -20.45 -0.29 -5.19
N ASN A 203 -21.61 -0.60 -4.60
CA ASN A 203 -21.73 -0.61 -3.14
C ASN A 203 -20.97 -1.79 -2.50
N ILE A 204 -20.77 -2.91 -3.20
CA ILE A 204 -19.91 -4.02 -2.75
C ILE A 204 -18.43 -3.59 -2.79
N ILE A 205 -17.94 -3.03 -3.91
CA ILE A 205 -16.57 -2.49 -4.04
C ILE A 205 -16.27 -1.51 -2.88
N MET A 206 -17.16 -0.54 -2.64
CA MET A 206 -16.96 0.46 -1.60
C MET A 206 -16.99 -0.12 -0.18
N GLN A 207 -17.73 -1.21 0.07
CA GLN A 207 -17.72 -1.95 1.34
C GLN A 207 -16.48 -2.83 1.51
N GLY A 208 -15.89 -3.33 0.41
CA GLY A 208 -14.63 -4.09 0.42
C GLY A 208 -13.45 -3.33 1.02
N GLY A 209 -13.54 -2.00 1.13
CA GLY A 209 -12.56 -1.13 1.81
C GLY A 209 -12.07 0.04 0.95
N HIS A 210 -12.37 0.00 -0.35
CA HIS A 210 -11.99 0.99 -1.35
C HIS A 210 -12.63 2.37 -1.14
N GLY A 211 -13.59 2.50 -0.22
CA GLY A 211 -14.24 3.77 0.12
C GLY A 211 -13.30 4.90 0.59
N ALA A 212 -12.03 4.60 0.87
CA ALA A 212 -10.99 5.55 1.24
C ALA A 212 -10.26 6.21 0.06
N GLU A 213 -10.43 5.70 -1.17
CA GLU A 213 -9.62 6.03 -2.36
C GLU A 213 -10.37 6.96 -3.35
N ALA A 214 -9.77 8.09 -3.73
CA ALA A 214 -10.41 9.06 -4.60
C ALA A 214 -10.72 8.52 -6.01
N ALA A 215 -9.84 7.69 -6.56
CA ALA A 215 -9.95 7.18 -7.92
C ALA A 215 -11.24 6.40 -8.15
N LEU A 216 -11.57 5.47 -7.24
CA LEU A 216 -12.71 4.57 -7.39
C LEU A 216 -14.06 5.28 -7.19
N TRP A 217 -14.12 6.30 -6.32
CA TRP A 217 -15.30 7.17 -6.24
C TRP A 217 -15.53 7.99 -7.51
N LEU A 218 -14.46 8.45 -8.17
CA LEU A 218 -14.57 9.16 -9.45
C LEU A 218 -14.97 8.24 -10.60
N GLN A 219 -14.56 6.96 -10.58
CA GLN A 219 -15.04 5.95 -11.54
C GLN A 219 -16.52 5.61 -11.33
N TYR A 220 -16.98 5.45 -10.08
CA TYR A 220 -18.40 5.27 -9.79
C TYR A 220 -19.24 6.48 -10.23
N TYR A 221 -18.79 7.70 -9.92
CA TYR A 221 -19.43 8.93 -10.39
C TYR A 221 -19.49 9.01 -11.93
N ARG A 222 -18.43 8.64 -12.65
CA ARG A 222 -18.45 8.58 -14.12
C ARG A 222 -19.48 7.60 -14.66
N LEU A 223 -19.60 6.41 -14.06
CA LEU A 223 -20.59 5.41 -14.46
C LEU A 223 -22.02 5.91 -14.24
N GLU A 224 -22.31 6.48 -13.07
CA GLU A 224 -23.62 7.06 -12.76
C GLU A 224 -23.93 8.29 -13.66
N ARG A 225 -22.93 9.09 -14.04
CA ARG A 225 -23.12 10.23 -14.96
C ARG A 225 -23.42 9.81 -16.40
N MET A 226 -22.93 8.65 -16.86
CA MET A 226 -23.17 8.18 -18.23
C MET A 226 -24.51 7.43 -18.40
N PHE A 227 -25.00 6.76 -17.34
CA PHE A 227 -26.14 5.82 -17.45
C PHE A 227 -27.23 5.99 -16.37
N GLY A 228 -27.10 6.98 -15.48
CA GLY A 228 -27.93 7.12 -14.29
C GLY A 228 -28.41 8.56 -14.04
N ASP A 229 -28.59 8.92 -12.76
CA ASP A 229 -29.29 10.15 -12.37
C ASP A 229 -28.36 11.22 -11.76
N THR A 230 -28.64 12.49 -12.05
CA THR A 230 -28.01 13.64 -11.36
C THR A 230 -28.21 13.56 -9.83
N LYS A 231 -29.39 13.12 -9.38
CA LYS A 231 -29.72 12.86 -7.97
C LYS A 231 -28.92 11.72 -7.33
N HIS A 232 -28.40 10.79 -8.12
CA HIS A 232 -27.49 9.74 -7.64
C HIS A 232 -26.04 10.24 -7.69
N CYS A 233 -25.60 10.89 -8.77
CA CYS A 233 -24.29 11.56 -8.87
C CYS A 233 -24.00 12.48 -7.66
N ARG A 234 -24.94 13.36 -7.32
CA ARG A 234 -24.87 14.26 -6.15
C ARG A 234 -24.67 13.50 -4.84
N ARG A 235 -25.37 12.37 -4.64
CA ARG A 235 -25.24 11.52 -3.44
C ARG A 235 -23.93 10.72 -3.42
N ILE A 236 -23.42 10.28 -4.56
CA ILE A 236 -22.12 9.61 -4.67
C ILE A 236 -21.01 10.58 -4.26
N LEU A 237 -20.99 11.79 -4.82
CA LEU A 237 -19.99 12.82 -4.51
C LEU A 237 -20.06 13.28 -3.04
N GLN A 238 -21.25 13.44 -2.48
CA GLN A 238 -21.42 13.73 -1.04
C GLN A 238 -21.01 12.57 -0.12
N ARG A 239 -21.13 11.30 -0.53
CA ARG A 239 -20.56 10.15 0.19
C ARG A 239 -19.03 10.17 0.13
N ALA A 240 -18.47 10.29 -1.08
CA ALA A 240 -17.03 10.30 -1.35
C ALA A 240 -16.29 11.37 -0.54
N LEU A 241 -16.84 12.59 -0.48
CA LEU A 241 -16.28 13.72 0.28
C LEU A 241 -16.09 13.40 1.78
N ASN A 242 -16.90 12.50 2.34
CA ASN A 242 -16.84 12.12 3.76
C ASN A 242 -15.97 10.89 4.04
N SER A 243 -15.77 9.99 3.06
CA SER A 243 -15.05 8.72 3.25
C SER A 243 -13.60 8.73 2.78
N VAL A 244 -13.25 9.59 1.80
CA VAL A 244 -11.95 9.57 1.14
C VAL A 244 -10.84 10.24 1.94
N THR A 245 -9.63 9.69 1.84
CA THR A 245 -8.48 10.09 2.69
C THR A 245 -7.17 10.35 1.94
N ASP A 246 -7.04 9.91 0.67
CA ASP A 246 -5.84 10.10 -0.15
C ASP A 246 -5.82 11.47 -0.87
N TRP A 247 -6.77 11.69 -1.78
CA TRP A 247 -6.85 12.88 -2.65
C TRP A 247 -8.25 13.52 -2.64
N PRO A 248 -8.76 13.94 -1.45
CA PRO A 248 -10.07 14.58 -1.32
C PRO A 248 -10.22 15.85 -2.17
N GLU A 249 -9.13 16.57 -2.45
CA GLU A 249 -9.11 17.70 -3.39
C GLU A 249 -9.76 17.35 -4.74
N SER A 250 -9.44 16.18 -5.30
CA SER A 250 -9.95 15.77 -6.61
C SER A 250 -11.47 15.54 -6.59
N ILE A 251 -12.03 15.18 -5.44
CA ILE A 251 -13.48 15.04 -5.25
C ILE A 251 -14.14 16.39 -5.01
N THR A 252 -13.51 17.30 -4.25
CA THR A 252 -14.04 18.67 -4.12
C THR A 252 -14.10 19.37 -5.47
N HIS A 253 -13.06 19.24 -6.29
CA HIS A 253 -13.06 19.77 -7.65
C HIS A 253 -14.14 19.12 -8.51
N ALA A 254 -14.27 17.79 -8.49
CA ALA A 254 -15.30 17.08 -9.25
C ALA A 254 -16.71 17.46 -8.80
N TYR A 255 -16.94 17.66 -7.49
CA TYR A 255 -18.25 18.01 -6.96
C TYR A 255 -18.65 19.46 -7.28
N ILE A 256 -17.73 20.41 -7.09
CA ILE A 256 -17.91 21.82 -7.51
C ILE A 256 -18.09 21.92 -9.03
N THR A 257 -17.42 21.08 -9.83
CA THR A 257 -17.61 21.06 -11.29
C THR A 257 -18.99 20.52 -11.67
N PHE A 258 -19.41 19.39 -11.09
CA PHE A 258 -20.73 18.80 -11.31
C PHE A 258 -21.87 19.76 -10.98
N GLU A 259 -21.84 20.44 -9.83
CA GLU A 259 -22.90 21.38 -9.44
C GLU A 259 -22.90 22.67 -10.28
N ARG A 260 -21.80 22.99 -11.00
CA ARG A 260 -21.75 24.09 -11.99
C ARG A 260 -22.26 23.69 -13.38
N GLU A 261 -22.26 22.40 -13.69
CA GLU A 261 -22.69 21.86 -14.98
C GLU A 261 -24.16 21.41 -14.94
N GLU A 262 -24.64 20.90 -13.81
CA GLU A 262 -25.93 20.19 -13.66
C GLU A 262 -26.69 20.54 -12.35
N GLY A 263 -26.31 21.62 -11.66
CA GLY A 263 -26.88 22.02 -10.35
C GLY A 263 -27.53 23.41 -10.34
N ASP A 264 -28.45 23.60 -9.39
CA ASP A 264 -29.04 24.91 -9.08
C ASP A 264 -28.10 25.75 -8.19
N LEU A 265 -28.26 27.08 -8.16
CA LEU A 265 -27.39 27.99 -7.40
C LEU A 265 -27.30 27.61 -5.89
N GLU A 266 -28.44 27.32 -5.25
CA GLU A 266 -28.45 26.88 -3.85
C GLU A 266 -27.70 25.55 -3.63
N GLN A 267 -27.69 24.67 -4.63
CA GLN A 267 -27.00 23.38 -4.58
C GLN A 267 -25.50 23.57 -4.77
N TYR A 268 -25.10 24.48 -5.66
CA TYR A 268 -23.72 24.93 -5.82
C TYR A 268 -23.17 25.56 -4.54
N ASP A 269 -23.86 26.54 -3.95
CA ASP A 269 -23.42 27.20 -2.71
C ASP A 269 -23.33 26.20 -1.55
N THR A 270 -24.32 25.30 -1.44
CA THR A 270 -24.30 24.18 -0.48
C THR A 270 -23.11 23.23 -0.71
N ALA A 271 -22.72 23.00 -1.95
CA ALA A 271 -21.59 22.14 -2.30
C ALA A 271 -20.24 22.80 -1.99
N VAL A 272 -20.07 24.08 -2.32
CA VAL A 272 -18.88 24.87 -1.96
C VAL A 272 -18.69 24.86 -0.45
N ALA A 273 -19.73 25.23 0.33
CA ALA A 273 -19.65 25.24 1.80
C ALA A 273 -19.30 23.86 2.39
N LYS A 274 -19.83 22.77 1.83
CA LYS A 274 -19.47 21.39 2.24
C LYS A 274 -18.03 21.03 1.88
N CYS A 275 -17.55 21.43 0.71
CA CYS A 275 -16.17 21.19 0.26
C CYS A 275 -15.17 21.96 1.12
N GLU A 276 -15.41 23.25 1.37
CA GLU A 276 -14.53 24.11 2.19
C GLU A 276 -14.45 23.60 3.64
N ALA A 277 -15.59 23.35 4.29
CA ALA A 277 -15.63 22.85 5.66
C ALA A 277 -14.98 21.47 5.82
N GLN A 278 -14.94 20.65 4.76
CA GLN A 278 -14.21 19.38 4.77
C GLN A 278 -12.71 19.57 4.50
N MET A 279 -12.33 20.43 3.56
CA MET A 279 -10.93 20.75 3.27
C MET A 279 -10.22 21.41 4.44
N GLU A 280 -10.90 22.27 5.21
CA GLU A 280 -10.37 22.84 6.45
C GLU A 280 -10.02 21.74 7.46
N ARG A 281 -10.94 20.81 7.73
CA ARG A 281 -10.71 19.65 8.61
C ARG A 281 -9.57 18.75 8.13
N ILE A 282 -9.42 18.59 6.82
CA ILE A 282 -8.31 17.81 6.22
C ILE A 282 -6.98 18.54 6.38
N ASN A 283 -6.95 19.85 6.12
CA ASN A 283 -5.76 20.68 6.24
C ASN A 283 -5.31 20.80 7.71
N GLU A 284 -6.23 20.93 8.67
CA GLU A 284 -5.94 20.78 10.09
C GLU A 284 -5.28 19.44 10.43
N ARG A 285 -5.84 18.33 9.94
CA ARG A 285 -5.29 16.98 10.20
C ARG A 285 -3.89 16.83 9.62
N ARG A 286 -3.65 17.34 8.40
CA ARG A 286 -2.34 17.37 7.74
C ARG A 286 -1.34 18.25 8.49
N ALA A 287 -1.74 19.43 8.96
CA ALA A 287 -0.91 20.31 9.80
C ALA A 287 -0.52 19.62 11.12
N LYS A 288 -1.51 19.10 11.86
CA LYS A 288 -1.31 18.36 13.13
C LYS A 288 -0.53 17.04 12.95
N ALA A 289 -0.41 16.52 11.73
CA ALA A 289 0.49 15.41 11.38
C ALA A 289 1.91 15.90 11.09
N ALA A 290 2.06 16.96 10.30
CA ALA A 290 3.35 17.58 9.97
C ALA A 290 4.07 18.11 11.23
N GLU A 291 3.35 18.76 12.16
CA GLU A 291 3.87 19.18 13.47
C GLU A 291 4.45 18.01 14.27
N LYS A 292 3.73 16.87 14.32
CA LYS A 292 4.19 15.65 15.01
C LYS A 292 5.42 15.05 14.35
N GLU A 293 5.45 15.03 13.02
CA GLU A 293 6.64 14.53 12.30
C GLU A 293 7.84 15.45 12.52
N GLN A 294 7.67 16.77 12.43
CA GLN A 294 8.72 17.75 12.75
C GLN A 294 9.23 17.58 14.18
N ALA A 295 8.34 17.43 15.17
CA ALA A 295 8.72 17.17 16.56
C ALA A 295 9.52 15.85 16.71
N ILE A 296 9.16 14.79 15.99
CA ILE A 296 9.91 13.52 15.96
C ILE A 296 11.27 13.70 15.27
N GLN A 297 11.34 14.44 14.16
CA GLN A 297 12.59 14.75 13.47
C GLN A 297 13.52 15.60 14.35
N ASP A 298 12.98 16.58 15.09
CA ASP A 298 13.76 17.45 15.98
C ASP A 298 14.20 16.75 17.26
N ALA A 299 13.39 15.84 17.82
CA ALA A 299 13.84 14.93 18.87
C ALA A 299 15.03 14.06 18.37
N LYS A 300 14.91 13.47 17.17
CA LYS A 300 16.00 12.73 16.50
C LYS A 300 17.22 13.60 16.15
N LYS A 301 17.09 14.93 16.04
CA LYS A 301 18.22 15.87 15.92
C LYS A 301 18.84 16.16 17.29
N ARG A 302 18.06 16.31 18.36
CA ARG A 302 18.53 16.59 19.73
C ARG A 302 19.28 15.42 20.37
N GLU A 303 18.89 14.16 20.11
CA GLU A 303 19.65 13.00 20.61
C GLU A 303 21.06 12.84 19.98
N LYS A 304 21.30 13.40 18.79
CA LYS A 304 22.57 13.24 18.06
C LYS A 304 23.78 13.92 18.72
N PRO A 305 23.72 15.16 19.24
CA PRO A 305 24.80 15.72 20.06
C PRO A 305 24.99 14.96 21.37
N ASP A 306 23.94 14.56 22.09
CA ASP A 306 24.07 13.87 23.38
C ASP A 306 24.82 12.54 23.24
N LYS A 307 24.46 11.74 22.23
CA LYS A 307 25.16 10.49 21.89
C LYS A 307 26.60 10.69 21.39
N LYS A 308 26.96 11.91 20.95
CA LYS A 308 28.36 12.31 20.70
C LYS A 308 29.08 12.78 21.96
N ALA A 309 28.40 13.49 22.86
CA ALA A 309 28.96 13.99 24.12
C ALA A 309 29.34 12.81 25.04
N GLN A 310 28.40 11.89 25.28
CA GLN A 310 28.64 10.68 26.09
C GLN A 310 29.78 9.81 25.53
N LYS A 311 29.93 9.76 24.19
CA LYS A 311 31.05 9.04 23.56
C LYS A 311 32.39 9.75 23.76
N LYS A 312 32.39 11.07 23.96
CA LYS A 312 33.59 11.88 24.21
C LYS A 312 34.04 11.79 25.68
N GLU A 313 33.09 11.81 26.62
CA GLU A 313 33.36 11.57 28.05
C GLU A 313 33.97 10.17 28.27
N LYS A 314 33.41 9.13 27.64
CA LYS A 314 33.96 7.75 27.67
C LYS A 314 35.35 7.58 27.06
N GLN A 315 35.90 8.59 26.37
CA GLN A 315 37.29 8.58 25.91
C GLN A 315 38.24 9.35 26.87
N LEU A 316 37.72 10.33 27.62
CA LEU A 316 38.48 11.05 28.64
C LEU A 316 38.72 10.19 29.90
N SER A 317 37.79 9.30 30.24
CA SER A 317 37.89 8.40 31.41
C SER A 317 38.87 7.23 31.26
N ILE A 318 39.64 7.15 30.17
CA ILE A 318 40.59 6.06 29.87
C ILE A 318 42.06 6.55 29.91
N GLY A 319 42.29 7.87 30.01
CA GLY A 319 43.61 8.49 29.83
C GLY A 319 44.53 8.55 31.06
N ILE A 320 44.42 7.64 32.03
CA ILE A 320 45.29 7.63 33.24
C ILE A 320 45.75 6.20 33.58
N SER A 321 46.65 5.64 32.77
CA SER A 321 47.51 4.51 33.14
C SER A 321 48.72 4.43 32.19
N ASP A 322 49.86 4.04 32.75
CA ASP A 322 51.12 3.62 32.13
C ASP A 322 51.85 4.57 31.16
N SER A 323 53.02 4.99 31.64
CA SER A 323 54.17 5.44 30.84
C SER A 323 55.27 4.37 30.90
N GLN A 324 56.28 4.50 30.03
CA GLN A 324 57.42 3.56 29.87
C GLN A 324 57.04 2.28 29.07
N SER A 325 57.90 1.71 28.21
CA SER A 325 59.34 1.91 28.01
C SER A 325 59.82 1.80 26.54
N GLN A 326 61.04 2.31 26.33
CA GLN A 326 62.05 2.20 25.26
C GLN A 326 61.83 1.19 24.09
N GLU A 327 62.04 1.51 22.81
CA GLU A 327 63.20 2.07 22.05
C GLU A 327 64.16 1.04 21.42
N THR A 328 64.07 0.86 20.09
CA THR A 328 65.12 0.61 19.06
C THR A 328 64.46 1.01 17.71
N GLY A 329 65.05 1.69 16.72
CA GLY A 329 66.36 1.53 16.07
C GLY A 329 66.19 0.68 14.78
N SER A 330 66.42 1.14 13.53
CA SER A 330 67.00 2.39 13.03
C SER A 330 66.66 2.69 11.54
N LYS A 331 66.39 3.97 11.22
CA LYS A 331 66.59 4.74 9.95
C LYS A 331 66.20 4.19 8.56
N GLY A 332 65.39 5.00 7.85
CA GLY A 332 65.37 5.14 6.38
C GLY A 332 64.81 6.53 5.97
N MET A 333 65.60 7.34 5.27
CA MET A 333 65.24 8.71 4.79
C MET A 333 64.74 8.64 3.32
N SER A 334 64.13 9.64 2.67
CA SER A 334 64.02 11.10 2.93
C SER A 334 62.89 11.79 2.13
N ASP A 335 62.43 12.93 2.67
CA ASP A 335 61.99 14.17 1.95
C ASP A 335 60.79 14.14 0.96
N THR A 336 59.96 15.19 0.82
CA THR A 336 59.87 16.53 1.47
C THR A 336 58.47 16.69 2.14
N ARG A 337 57.89 17.82 2.60
CA ARG A 337 58.15 19.27 2.41
C ARG A 337 57.63 20.14 3.59
N ARG A 338 57.17 21.36 3.31
CA ARG A 338 56.89 22.51 4.21
C ARG A 338 55.75 23.35 3.56
N LYS A 339 55.01 24.30 4.17
CA LYS A 339 54.92 24.85 5.55
C LYS A 339 53.60 25.67 5.78
N ARG A 340 53.11 25.65 7.02
CA ARG A 340 52.42 26.66 7.89
C ARG A 340 52.04 28.11 7.44
N LYS A 341 51.06 28.66 8.20
CA LYS A 341 50.75 30.10 8.55
C LYS A 341 50.05 30.95 7.45
N LEU A 342 49.29 32.03 7.70
CA LEU A 342 48.89 32.82 8.92
C LEU A 342 47.33 32.84 9.06
N GLU A 343 46.61 33.26 10.12
CA GLU A 343 46.83 34.10 11.33
C GLU A 343 46.43 35.60 11.23
N ASN A 344 45.12 35.87 11.46
CA ASN A 344 44.43 36.96 12.21
C ASN A 344 44.72 38.49 12.03
N GLN A 345 43.72 39.31 12.39
CA GLN A 345 43.72 40.79 12.65
C GLN A 345 43.87 41.75 11.43
N SER A 346 43.34 43.00 11.41
CA SER A 346 42.36 43.74 12.26
C SER A 346 41.90 45.09 11.63
N GLN A 347 40.90 45.77 12.23
CA GLN A 347 40.60 47.24 12.15
C GLN A 347 40.07 47.83 10.81
N GLU A 348 39.52 49.06 10.74
CA GLU A 348 38.51 49.79 11.56
C GLU A 348 38.06 51.10 10.83
N ARG A 349 36.78 51.52 10.89
CA ARG A 349 36.21 52.86 10.48
C ARG A 349 36.29 53.18 8.96
N GLY A 350 35.54 54.12 8.36
CA GLY A 350 34.41 54.97 8.80
C GLY A 350 34.07 56.04 7.73
N ASN A 351 32.94 56.77 7.86
CA ASN A 351 32.43 57.92 7.05
C ASN A 351 31.70 57.64 5.70
N PHE A 352 30.73 58.45 5.22
CA PHE A 352 29.74 59.36 5.87
C PHE A 352 28.67 59.86 4.85
N ALA A 353 27.37 59.91 5.22
CA ALA A 353 26.22 60.54 4.49
C ALA A 353 25.94 60.05 3.03
N ASP A 354 24.78 60.20 2.37
CA ASP A 354 23.43 60.74 2.69
C ASP A 354 22.39 60.05 1.73
N HIS A 355 21.07 60.29 1.63
CA HIS A 355 20.08 61.18 2.29
C HIS A 355 18.67 60.52 2.30
N GLY A 356 17.62 61.23 2.78
CA GLY A 356 16.20 60.84 2.71
C GLY A 356 15.37 61.57 1.62
N PRO A 357 14.03 61.77 1.77
CA PRO A 357 13.23 61.57 3.00
C PRO A 357 11.77 61.02 2.90
N LYS A 358 11.29 60.47 4.04
CA LYS A 358 9.86 60.44 4.53
C LYS A 358 8.86 59.52 3.79
N SER A 359 7.75 59.07 4.41
CA SER A 359 7.02 59.59 5.59
C SER A 359 6.44 58.53 6.58
N SER A 360 6.42 58.91 7.88
CA SER A 360 5.56 58.51 9.03
C SER A 360 4.65 57.27 8.97
N ILE A 361 4.62 56.32 9.94
CA ILE A 361 4.62 56.35 11.44
C ILE A 361 3.27 56.72 12.07
N ILE A 362 2.72 55.79 12.88
CA ILE A 362 2.26 55.97 14.28
C ILE A 362 2.30 54.59 14.98
N SER A 363 2.48 54.56 16.30
CA SER A 363 2.55 53.31 17.10
C SER A 363 2.03 53.55 18.52
N SER A 364 1.40 52.55 19.13
CA SER A 364 1.10 52.52 20.58
C SER A 364 0.82 51.10 21.07
N GLU A 365 1.35 50.75 22.24
CA GLU A 365 1.19 49.45 22.92
C GLU A 365 0.03 49.45 23.96
N PRO A 366 -0.25 48.35 24.71
CA PRO A 366 -1.63 48.03 25.10
C PRO A 366 -2.02 48.37 26.56
N PRO A 367 -3.33 48.32 26.88
CA PRO A 367 -3.84 48.16 28.23
C PRO A 367 -4.56 46.81 28.45
N ALA A 368 -4.42 46.24 29.65
CA ALA A 368 -5.22 45.08 30.11
C ALA A 368 -6.12 45.47 31.29
N LYS A 369 -7.36 44.93 31.37
CA LYS A 369 -8.03 44.51 32.62
C LYS A 369 -9.51 44.04 32.50
N LYS A 370 -9.84 43.07 33.37
CA LYS A 370 -11.13 42.82 34.07
C LYS A 370 -12.38 42.35 33.30
N LEU A 371 -12.67 41.05 33.47
CA LEU A 371 -13.83 40.52 34.21
C LEU A 371 -15.05 41.45 34.46
N LYS A 372 -16.24 40.95 34.10
CA LYS A 372 -17.52 41.19 34.80
C LYS A 372 -18.40 39.93 34.74
N GLU A 373 -19.05 39.59 35.85
CA GLU A 373 -20.15 38.63 35.93
C GLU A 373 -21.51 39.37 35.87
N LYS A 374 -22.58 38.66 35.52
CA LYS A 374 -23.93 38.81 36.11
C LYS A 374 -24.89 37.72 35.62
N ASP A 375 -25.67 37.16 36.55
CA ASP A 375 -26.71 36.15 36.31
C ASP A 375 -28.01 36.71 35.73
N VAL A 376 -28.83 35.86 35.10
CA VAL A 376 -30.12 35.36 35.66
C VAL A 376 -30.97 34.60 34.58
N LYS A 377 -31.22 33.31 34.85
CA LYS A 377 -32.32 32.42 34.38
C LYS A 377 -32.51 32.08 32.88
N ALA A 378 -33.06 30.88 32.67
CA ALA A 378 -33.43 30.26 31.40
C ALA A 378 -34.96 30.35 31.13
N PRO A 379 -35.46 29.71 30.06
CA PRO A 379 -36.17 28.43 30.29
C PRO A 379 -35.68 27.25 29.44
N GLU A 380 -36.24 26.06 29.71
CA GLU A 380 -36.01 24.76 29.05
C GLU A 380 -36.47 24.74 27.56
N GLU A 381 -36.28 23.70 26.72
CA GLU A 381 -36.08 22.26 27.00
C GLU A 381 -35.47 21.50 25.80
N ALA A 382 -34.42 20.67 26.00
CA ALA A 382 -33.95 19.67 25.01
C ALA A 382 -32.94 18.64 25.58
N GLY A 383 -33.39 17.39 25.77
CA GLY A 383 -32.61 16.13 25.82
C GLY A 383 -31.17 16.13 26.35
N GLN A 384 -30.98 15.73 27.63
CA GLN A 384 -29.66 15.54 28.23
C GLN A 384 -28.84 14.43 27.53
N HIS A 385 -27.60 14.76 27.13
CA HIS A 385 -26.56 13.77 26.83
C HIS A 385 -25.85 13.32 28.12
N GLY A 386 -25.37 12.07 28.14
CA GLY A 386 -24.77 11.45 29.31
C GLY A 386 -23.58 12.23 29.88
N GLU A 387 -23.62 12.47 31.19
CA GLU A 387 -22.73 13.38 31.91
C GLU A 387 -21.25 13.02 31.77
N SER A 388 -20.46 13.97 31.27
CA SER A 388 -18.99 13.90 31.28
C SER A 388 -18.43 14.26 32.65
N VAL A 389 -18.78 13.46 33.67
CA VAL A 389 -18.32 13.64 35.07
C VAL A 389 -16.80 13.80 35.07
N GLN A 390 -16.33 14.94 35.60
CA GLN A 390 -14.91 15.28 35.68
C GLN A 390 -14.15 14.25 36.52
N HIS A 391 -12.87 14.05 36.20
CA HIS A 391 -12.02 13.10 36.91
C HIS A 391 -11.39 13.75 38.13
N ASP A 392 -11.72 13.24 39.32
CA ASP A 392 -11.14 13.70 40.59
C ASP A 392 -9.86 12.89 40.89
N SER A 393 -8.72 13.39 40.40
CA SER A 393 -7.39 12.76 40.56
C SER A 393 -6.97 12.54 42.03
N SER A 394 -7.69 13.13 42.99
CA SER A 394 -7.51 12.84 44.43
C SER A 394 -7.79 11.36 44.77
N LYS A 395 -8.65 10.70 43.96
CA LYS A 395 -9.22 9.37 44.22
C LYS A 395 -8.54 8.21 43.49
N ASP A 396 -7.56 8.49 42.61
CA ASP A 396 -6.85 7.45 41.84
C ASP A 396 -6.26 6.34 42.73
N ASN A 397 -5.73 6.71 43.90
CA ASN A 397 -5.11 5.80 44.87
C ASN A 397 -6.07 4.75 45.47
N VAL A 398 -7.39 4.98 45.35
CA VAL A 398 -8.45 4.11 45.89
C VAL A 398 -9.32 3.50 44.78
N THR A 399 -9.02 3.81 43.51
CA THR A 399 -9.83 3.43 42.34
C THR A 399 -9.12 2.38 41.48
N VAL A 400 -9.90 1.43 40.98
CA VAL A 400 -9.44 0.28 40.20
C VAL A 400 -10.10 0.28 38.83
N PHE A 401 -9.30 0.16 37.77
CA PHE A 401 -9.76 -0.04 36.40
C PHE A 401 -9.90 -1.53 36.09
N ILE A 402 -11.05 -1.92 35.55
CA ILE A 402 -11.39 -3.30 35.21
C ILE A 402 -11.74 -3.38 33.72
N SER A 403 -11.22 -4.38 33.02
CA SER A 403 -11.46 -4.56 31.58
C SER A 403 -11.60 -6.03 31.16
N ASN A 404 -12.08 -6.25 29.95
CA ASN A 404 -12.47 -7.56 29.39
C ASN A 404 -13.66 -8.24 30.11
N LEU A 405 -14.51 -7.44 30.74
CA LEU A 405 -15.82 -7.86 31.24
C LEU A 405 -16.76 -8.18 30.07
N ASP A 406 -17.78 -9.03 30.28
CA ASP A 406 -18.81 -9.24 29.25
C ASP A 406 -19.75 -8.04 29.11
N PHE A 407 -20.32 -7.89 27.93
CA PHE A 407 -21.18 -6.78 27.55
C PHE A 407 -22.60 -6.88 28.14
N THR A 408 -22.96 -8.06 28.62
CA THR A 408 -24.21 -8.44 29.30
C THR A 408 -24.14 -8.32 30.82
N LEU A 409 -22.94 -8.23 31.40
CA LEU A 409 -22.70 -8.43 32.82
C LEU A 409 -23.20 -7.21 33.65
N PRO A 410 -24.08 -7.41 34.66
CA PRO A 410 -24.66 -6.33 35.47
C PRO A 410 -23.72 -5.88 36.59
N GLU A 411 -23.90 -4.66 37.06
CA GLU A 411 -23.09 -4.02 38.10
C GLU A 411 -23.09 -4.79 39.43
N GLU A 412 -24.24 -5.36 39.80
CA GLU A 412 -24.45 -6.20 40.98
C GLU A 412 -23.47 -7.38 41.02
N ARG A 413 -23.23 -8.05 39.88
CA ARG A 413 -22.34 -9.21 39.80
C ARG A 413 -20.86 -8.83 39.97
N LEU A 414 -20.46 -7.61 39.60
CA LEU A 414 -19.13 -7.08 39.95
C LEU A 414 -19.02 -6.79 41.44
N ARG A 415 -20.10 -6.29 42.05
CA ARG A 415 -20.15 -5.96 43.47
C ARG A 415 -19.87 -7.19 44.33
N GLU A 416 -20.54 -8.32 44.05
CA GLU A 416 -20.33 -9.61 44.74
C GLU A 416 -18.89 -10.13 44.65
N VAL A 417 -18.21 -9.93 43.51
CA VAL A 417 -16.82 -10.35 43.30
C VAL A 417 -15.87 -9.46 44.11
N PHE A 418 -16.04 -8.14 44.06
CA PHE A 418 -15.13 -7.18 44.69
C PHE A 418 -15.40 -6.91 46.17
N GLU A 419 -16.59 -7.21 46.69
CA GLU A 419 -16.92 -7.11 48.13
C GLU A 419 -16.01 -8.00 48.99
N LYS A 420 -15.55 -9.14 48.44
CA LYS A 420 -14.51 -10.00 49.04
C LYS A 420 -13.16 -9.31 49.22
N CYS A 421 -12.84 -8.29 48.42
CA CYS A 421 -11.61 -7.52 48.53
C CYS A 421 -11.72 -6.37 49.54
N GLY A 422 -12.88 -5.72 49.64
CA GLY A 422 -13.13 -4.65 50.59
C GLY A 422 -14.39 -3.85 50.26
N ARG A 423 -14.70 -2.87 51.12
CA ARG A 423 -15.93 -2.09 50.99
C ARG A 423 -15.87 -1.16 49.77
N ILE A 424 -16.81 -1.37 48.85
CA ILE A 424 -16.94 -0.61 47.62
C ILE A 424 -17.72 0.69 47.90
N SER A 425 -17.20 1.81 47.41
CA SER A 425 -17.83 3.13 47.48
C SER A 425 -18.66 3.45 46.23
N ASN A 426 -18.16 3.10 45.04
CA ASN A 426 -18.83 3.40 43.77
C ASN A 426 -18.41 2.41 42.66
N ILE A 427 -19.29 2.16 41.68
CA ILE A 427 -19.00 1.34 40.50
C ILE A 427 -19.47 2.09 39.25
N ARG A 428 -18.60 2.22 38.23
CA ARG A 428 -18.88 2.99 37.00
C ARG A 428 -18.60 2.16 35.75
N LEU A 429 -19.63 1.46 35.24
CA LEU A 429 -19.55 0.73 33.96
C LEU A 429 -19.61 1.72 32.78
N VAL A 430 -18.64 1.66 31.87
CA VAL A 430 -18.65 2.54 30.69
C VAL A 430 -19.51 1.94 29.59
N LYS A 431 -20.72 2.49 29.43
CA LYS A 431 -21.67 2.15 28.36
C LYS A 431 -21.39 2.96 27.08
N ASN A 432 -21.84 2.44 25.94
CA ASN A 432 -21.73 3.09 24.63
C ASN A 432 -23.01 3.87 24.31
N TYR A 433 -23.01 4.71 23.27
CA TYR A 433 -24.17 5.53 22.86
C TYR A 433 -25.47 4.73 22.69
N LYS A 434 -25.37 3.46 22.27
CA LYS A 434 -26.51 2.52 22.14
C LYS A 434 -26.78 1.69 23.41
N GLY A 435 -26.51 2.23 24.60
CA GLY A 435 -26.75 1.60 25.92
C GLY A 435 -25.84 0.40 26.29
N LYS A 436 -25.35 -0.37 25.31
CA LYS A 436 -24.51 -1.56 25.52
C LYS A 436 -23.18 -1.21 26.19
N SER A 437 -22.79 -1.97 27.21
CA SER A 437 -21.49 -1.86 27.91
C SER A 437 -20.31 -1.98 26.94
N LYS A 438 -19.18 -1.29 27.22
CA LYS A 438 -17.93 -1.41 26.44
C LYS A 438 -16.98 -2.51 26.93
N GLY A 439 -17.38 -3.29 27.93
CA GLY A 439 -16.57 -4.37 28.52
C GLY A 439 -15.45 -3.87 29.45
N PHE A 440 -15.59 -2.65 29.98
CA PHE A 440 -14.71 -2.07 30.99
C PHE A 440 -15.45 -1.09 31.92
N GLY A 441 -14.89 -0.85 33.10
CA GLY A 441 -15.44 0.03 34.11
C GLY A 441 -14.43 0.36 35.21
N TYR A 442 -14.86 1.16 36.18
CA TYR A 442 -14.07 1.59 37.33
C TYR A 442 -14.78 1.18 38.62
N VAL A 443 -14.03 0.80 39.65
CA VAL A 443 -14.52 0.55 41.01
C VAL A 443 -13.72 1.41 41.99
N GLU A 444 -14.42 2.28 42.71
CA GLU A 444 -13.89 3.09 43.80
C GLU A 444 -14.10 2.33 45.11
N PHE A 445 -13.03 2.03 45.86
CA PHE A 445 -13.11 1.44 47.20
C PHE A 445 -13.04 2.54 48.27
N THR A 446 -13.38 2.20 49.51
CA THR A 446 -13.14 3.09 50.67
C THR A 446 -11.74 2.95 51.27
N GLU A 447 -10.96 1.93 50.87
CA GLU A 447 -9.65 1.61 51.43
C GLU A 447 -8.59 1.37 50.35
N CYS A 448 -7.41 1.98 50.48
CA CYS A 448 -6.25 1.70 49.62
C CYS A 448 -5.78 0.23 49.71
N ASN A 449 -6.05 -0.45 50.84
CA ASN A 449 -5.74 -1.87 51.01
C ASN A 449 -6.64 -2.78 50.16
N ALA A 450 -7.87 -2.35 49.83
CA ALA A 450 -8.76 -3.09 48.94
C ALA A 450 -8.24 -3.09 47.50
N VAL A 451 -7.61 -1.99 47.04
CA VAL A 451 -6.93 -1.91 45.74
C VAL A 451 -5.83 -2.97 45.62
N LEU A 452 -5.02 -3.16 46.67
CA LEU A 452 -3.95 -4.18 46.68
C LEU A 452 -4.48 -5.63 46.67
N LYS A 453 -5.69 -5.87 47.21
CA LYS A 453 -6.37 -7.16 47.12
C LYS A 453 -7.00 -7.37 45.75
N ALA A 454 -7.71 -6.36 45.21
CA ALA A 454 -8.32 -6.40 43.88
C ALA A 454 -7.29 -6.69 42.77
N LEU A 455 -6.08 -6.12 42.87
CA LEU A 455 -4.97 -6.40 41.94
C LEU A 455 -4.51 -7.88 41.94
N LYS A 456 -4.83 -8.68 42.96
CA LYS A 456 -4.58 -10.12 42.98
C LYS A 456 -5.65 -10.93 42.26
N LEU A 457 -6.79 -10.33 41.89
CA LEU A 457 -7.84 -10.94 41.06
C LEU A 457 -7.66 -10.66 39.56
N ASP A 458 -6.49 -10.15 39.12
CA ASP A 458 -6.16 -10.11 37.67
C ASP A 458 -6.19 -11.54 37.10
N ARG A 459 -7.04 -11.77 36.10
CA ARG A 459 -7.30 -13.03 35.38
C ARG A 459 -8.23 -14.04 36.06
N GLU A 460 -8.93 -13.68 37.13
CA GLU A 460 -10.04 -14.52 37.61
C GLU A 460 -11.14 -14.63 36.53
N PHE A 461 -11.75 -15.81 36.39
CA PHE A 461 -12.79 -16.06 35.39
C PHE A 461 -14.15 -15.62 35.90
N VAL A 462 -14.72 -14.59 35.27
CA VAL A 462 -16.09 -14.12 35.52
C VAL A 462 -16.90 -14.34 34.24
N ASP A 463 -18.02 -15.06 34.37
CA ASP A 463 -18.94 -15.43 33.29
C ASP A 463 -18.22 -15.94 32.02
N GLY A 464 -17.25 -16.83 32.24
CA GLY A 464 -16.47 -17.50 31.18
C GLY A 464 -15.32 -16.68 30.59
N ARG A 465 -15.05 -15.46 31.07
CA ARG A 465 -13.92 -14.63 30.59
C ARG A 465 -12.97 -14.22 31.72
N PRO A 466 -11.65 -14.21 31.47
CA PRO A 466 -10.70 -13.66 32.43
C PRO A 466 -10.87 -12.13 32.49
N MET A 467 -11.17 -11.62 33.69
CA MET A 467 -11.18 -10.18 33.96
C MET A 467 -9.75 -9.64 34.06
N PHE A 468 -9.48 -8.42 33.60
CA PHE A 468 -8.19 -7.77 33.82
C PHE A 468 -8.34 -6.59 34.78
N VAL A 469 -7.50 -6.57 35.81
CA VAL A 469 -7.55 -5.60 36.91
C VAL A 469 -6.27 -4.78 36.95
N SER A 470 -6.37 -3.45 37.06
CA SER A 470 -5.22 -2.55 37.20
C SER A 470 -5.61 -1.30 37.99
N ARG A 471 -4.63 -0.55 38.48
CA ARG A 471 -4.88 0.72 39.17
C ARG A 471 -5.54 1.72 38.22
N CYS A 472 -6.30 2.66 38.76
CA CYS A 472 -6.67 3.84 38.00
C CYS A 472 -5.39 4.64 37.74
N GLU A 473 -5.06 4.82 36.46
CA GLU A 473 -3.96 5.66 35.99
C GLU A 473 -4.57 6.62 34.96
N ASP A 474 -4.67 7.90 35.32
CA ASP A 474 -5.31 8.90 34.47
C ASP A 474 -4.53 9.09 33.16
N ARG A 475 -5.12 8.60 32.08
CA ARG A 475 -4.54 8.58 30.73
C ARG A 475 -4.38 9.99 30.13
N SER A 476 -4.92 11.02 30.78
CA SER A 476 -4.65 12.42 30.45
C SER A 476 -3.30 12.92 30.98
N ILE A 477 -2.88 12.43 32.15
CA ILE A 477 -1.67 12.86 32.87
C ILE A 477 -0.44 12.12 32.33
N VAL A 478 -0.56 10.81 32.11
CA VAL A 478 0.57 9.95 31.71
C VAL A 478 0.79 9.98 30.19
N LYS A 479 1.67 10.89 29.73
CA LYS A 479 2.06 11.02 28.31
C LYS A 479 3.01 9.94 27.79
N SER A 480 3.40 8.95 28.58
CA SER A 480 4.10 7.76 28.07
C SER A 480 3.12 6.82 27.36
N ALA A 481 3.57 6.13 26.31
CA ALA A 481 2.83 4.99 25.76
C ALA A 481 2.60 3.94 26.86
N PRO A 482 1.55 3.11 26.79
CA PRO A 482 1.29 2.07 27.79
C PRO A 482 2.49 1.13 27.88
N GLN A 483 3.24 1.26 28.98
CA GLN A 483 4.43 0.47 29.23
C GLN A 483 3.99 -0.98 29.44
N PHE A 484 4.33 -1.84 28.47
CA PHE A 484 4.04 -3.27 28.59
C PHE A 484 4.72 -3.80 29.86
N LYS A 485 3.95 -4.41 30.78
CA LYS A 485 4.41 -4.77 32.14
C LYS A 485 5.53 -5.83 32.20
N TYR A 486 6.04 -6.28 31.05
CA TYR A 486 7.06 -7.33 30.90
C TYR A 486 8.21 -6.80 30.05
N ALA A 487 9.43 -7.26 30.27
CA ALA A 487 10.61 -6.68 29.64
C ALA A 487 10.71 -7.10 28.17
N ASN A 488 10.97 -6.13 27.27
CA ASN A 488 11.33 -6.40 25.88
C ASN A 488 12.83 -6.70 25.76
N LYS A 489 13.33 -7.59 26.61
CA LYS A 489 14.71 -8.11 26.65
C LYS A 489 14.61 -9.62 26.87
N MET A 490 15.69 -10.37 26.61
CA MET A 490 15.68 -11.81 26.88
C MET A 490 15.53 -12.08 28.39
N GLU A 491 14.35 -12.56 28.78
CA GLU A 491 14.04 -12.92 30.17
C GLU A 491 14.55 -14.34 30.40
N LYS A 492 15.87 -14.50 30.62
CA LYS A 492 16.55 -15.81 30.61
C LYS A 492 15.96 -16.86 31.58
N ASN A 493 15.47 -16.43 32.74
CA ASN A 493 14.85 -17.30 33.75
C ASN A 493 13.44 -17.76 33.33
N LYS A 494 12.89 -17.23 32.22
CA LYS A 494 11.56 -17.51 31.71
C LYS A 494 11.65 -18.35 30.43
N LEU A 495 10.82 -19.38 30.35
CA LEU A 495 10.65 -20.24 29.19
C LEU A 495 9.38 -19.89 28.42
N PHE A 496 9.42 -20.18 27.13
CA PHE A 496 8.31 -20.12 26.18
C PHE A 496 8.02 -21.56 25.73
N ILE A 497 6.83 -22.04 26.07
CA ILE A 497 6.37 -23.40 25.76
C ILE A 497 5.30 -23.27 24.67
N LYS A 498 5.50 -23.93 23.53
CA LYS A 498 4.62 -23.89 22.35
C LYS A 498 4.25 -25.31 21.93
N GLY A 499 3.02 -25.51 21.45
CA GLY A 499 2.51 -26.82 21.02
C GLY A 499 1.77 -27.58 22.12
N LEU A 500 1.32 -26.88 23.16
CA LEU A 500 0.54 -27.49 24.23
C LEU A 500 -0.86 -27.91 23.73
N PRO A 501 -1.32 -29.14 24.04
CA PRO A 501 -2.67 -29.57 23.68
C PRO A 501 -3.71 -28.74 24.45
N PHE A 502 -4.85 -28.45 23.81
CA PHE A 502 -5.88 -27.54 24.35
C PHE A 502 -6.59 -28.04 25.61
N THR A 503 -6.33 -29.28 26.02
CA THR A 503 -6.89 -29.93 27.23
C THR A 503 -5.96 -29.87 28.46
N ILE A 504 -4.73 -29.39 28.34
CA ILE A 504 -3.78 -29.36 29.46
C ILE A 504 -4.17 -28.29 30.50
N THR A 505 -4.01 -28.60 31.79
CA THR A 505 -4.24 -27.66 32.91
C THR A 505 -2.94 -27.03 33.39
N ARG A 506 -3.04 -25.94 34.19
CA ARG A 506 -1.88 -25.30 34.85
C ARG A 506 -1.11 -26.30 35.71
N ASP A 507 -1.84 -27.14 36.46
CA ASP A 507 -1.28 -28.01 37.50
C ASP A 507 -0.52 -29.20 36.89
N ALA A 508 -0.96 -29.67 35.71
CA ALA A 508 -0.23 -30.67 34.93
C ALA A 508 1.11 -30.11 34.40
N LEU A 509 1.12 -28.84 33.97
CA LEU A 509 2.36 -28.16 33.58
C LEU A 509 3.27 -27.91 34.79
N GLU A 510 2.72 -27.52 35.95
CA GLU A 510 3.52 -27.41 37.17
C GLU A 510 4.19 -28.74 37.50
N THR A 511 3.43 -29.84 37.48
CA THR A 511 3.94 -31.19 37.77
C THR A 511 5.12 -31.58 36.88
N ILE A 512 5.01 -31.36 35.56
CA ILE A 512 6.07 -31.70 34.59
C ILE A 512 7.32 -30.83 34.79
N PHE A 513 7.17 -29.51 34.93
CA PHE A 513 8.31 -28.60 34.95
C PHE A 513 8.98 -28.44 36.34
N LYS A 514 8.31 -28.88 37.42
CA LYS A 514 8.82 -28.87 38.80
C LYS A 514 9.96 -29.87 39.04
N GLU A 515 10.09 -30.90 38.19
CA GLU A 515 11.24 -31.81 38.19
C GLU A 515 12.57 -31.11 37.83
N HIS A 516 12.53 -29.88 37.30
CA HIS A 516 13.71 -29.17 36.80
C HIS A 516 14.03 -27.86 37.56
N GLY A 517 13.23 -27.47 38.56
CA GLY A 517 13.52 -26.33 39.44
C GLY A 517 12.30 -25.73 40.14
N THR A 518 12.53 -24.74 41.01
CA THR A 518 11.45 -23.97 41.67
C THR A 518 10.83 -22.98 40.69
N ILE A 519 9.51 -23.07 40.52
CA ILE A 519 8.74 -22.25 39.58
C ILE A 519 8.17 -21.03 40.31
N LYS A 520 8.31 -19.83 39.73
CA LYS A 520 7.77 -18.55 40.22
C LYS A 520 6.37 -18.25 39.70
N ASP A 521 6.10 -18.46 38.41
CA ASP A 521 4.75 -18.39 37.84
C ASP A 521 4.61 -19.23 36.56
N ILE A 522 3.37 -19.64 36.25
CA ILE A 522 2.97 -20.35 35.04
C ILE A 522 1.82 -19.58 34.38
N ARG A 523 2.12 -18.89 33.28
CA ARG A 523 1.18 -18.07 32.53
C ARG A 523 0.80 -18.75 31.21
N MET A 524 -0.32 -19.47 31.22
CA MET A 524 -0.95 -19.94 29.98
C MET A 524 -1.51 -18.75 29.18
N VAL A 525 -1.40 -18.79 27.86
CA VAL A 525 -1.95 -17.76 26.96
C VAL A 525 -3.32 -18.21 26.49
N THR A 526 -4.37 -17.47 26.87
CA THR A 526 -5.73 -17.64 26.38
C THR A 526 -6.08 -16.63 25.29
N TYR A 527 -7.02 -17.01 24.42
CA TYR A 527 -7.74 -16.13 23.51
C TYR A 527 -8.76 -15.28 24.29
N ARG A 528 -9.31 -14.24 23.63
CA ARG A 528 -10.26 -13.30 24.25
C ARG A 528 -11.58 -13.94 24.72
N ASN A 529 -11.91 -15.11 24.18
CA ASN A 529 -13.06 -15.95 24.57
C ASN A 529 -12.72 -16.98 25.67
N GLY A 530 -11.52 -16.93 26.27
CA GLY A 530 -11.09 -17.86 27.33
C GLY A 530 -10.37 -19.12 26.85
N SER A 531 -10.52 -19.54 25.59
CA SER A 531 -9.89 -20.77 25.06
C SER A 531 -8.35 -20.71 25.11
N PRO A 532 -7.64 -21.79 25.47
CA PRO A 532 -6.17 -21.81 25.47
C PRO A 532 -5.60 -21.72 24.05
N LYS A 533 -4.44 -21.06 23.89
CA LYS A 533 -3.76 -20.86 22.60
C LYS A 533 -2.69 -21.92 22.29
N GLY A 534 -2.55 -22.95 23.13
CA GLY A 534 -1.47 -23.95 23.01
C GLY A 534 -0.08 -23.37 23.28
N ILE A 535 -0.01 -22.26 24.03
CA ILE A 535 1.20 -21.52 24.38
C ILE A 535 1.16 -21.20 25.88
N ALA A 536 2.28 -21.40 26.57
CA ALA A 536 2.49 -20.94 27.94
C ALA A 536 3.86 -20.25 28.11
N PHE A 537 3.96 -19.39 29.10
CA PHE A 537 5.23 -18.90 29.63
C PHE A 537 5.39 -19.44 31.05
N LEU A 538 6.59 -19.89 31.41
CA LEU A 538 6.90 -20.40 32.73
C LEU A 538 8.16 -19.70 33.24
N GLU A 539 8.12 -19.15 34.45
CA GLU A 539 9.24 -18.43 35.06
C GLU A 539 9.83 -19.27 36.19
N TYR A 540 11.12 -19.60 36.09
CA TYR A 540 11.87 -20.27 37.16
C TYR A 540 12.49 -19.27 38.12
N GLU A 541 12.84 -19.75 39.30
CA GLU A 541 13.70 -19.03 40.24
C GLU A 541 15.04 -18.65 39.61
N ASP A 542 15.73 -19.65 39.03
CA ASP A 542 17.11 -19.61 38.57
C ASP A 542 17.27 -19.75 37.05
N GLU A 543 18.28 -19.05 36.50
CA GLU A 543 18.70 -19.16 35.09
C GLU A 543 19.18 -20.59 34.75
N ALA A 544 19.77 -21.29 35.72
CA ALA A 544 20.27 -22.66 35.55
C ALA A 544 19.12 -23.67 35.36
N SER A 545 18.07 -23.59 36.18
CA SER A 545 16.88 -24.44 36.07
C SER A 545 16.15 -24.24 34.74
N ALA A 546 15.97 -22.99 34.32
CA ALA A 546 15.42 -22.67 33.00
C ALA A 546 16.24 -23.31 31.86
N SER A 547 17.56 -23.21 31.93
CA SER A 547 18.46 -23.79 30.92
C SER A 547 18.42 -25.32 30.89
N GLN A 548 18.39 -25.98 32.05
CA GLN A 548 18.28 -27.44 32.13
C GLN A 548 16.92 -27.95 31.65
N ALA A 549 15.83 -27.24 31.97
CA ALA A 549 14.50 -27.59 31.51
C ALA A 549 14.39 -27.52 29.98
N VAL A 550 14.94 -26.47 29.32
CA VAL A 550 15.02 -26.40 27.85
C VAL A 550 15.74 -27.62 27.26
N MET A 551 16.90 -28.00 27.81
CA MET A 551 17.67 -29.14 27.28
C MET A 551 16.98 -30.50 27.45
N LYS A 552 16.10 -30.66 28.45
CA LYS A 552 15.42 -31.94 28.74
C LYS A 552 13.99 -32.03 28.18
N THR A 553 13.29 -30.91 28.06
CA THR A 553 11.83 -30.89 27.76
C THR A 553 11.50 -30.47 26.33
N ASN A 554 12.44 -29.85 25.60
CA ASN A 554 12.23 -29.48 24.21
C ASN A 554 12.15 -30.74 23.31
N GLY A 555 11.01 -30.95 22.65
CA GLY A 555 10.72 -32.16 21.88
C GLY A 555 9.98 -33.26 22.64
N LEU A 556 9.58 -33.06 23.91
CA LEU A 556 8.71 -34.02 24.61
C LEU A 556 7.34 -34.11 23.93
N GLN A 557 6.75 -35.31 23.95
CA GLN A 557 5.41 -35.56 23.42
C GLN A 557 4.39 -35.66 24.55
N ILE A 558 3.40 -34.78 24.54
CA ILE A 558 2.26 -34.76 25.49
C ILE A 558 0.99 -35.12 24.70
N GLY A 559 0.60 -36.39 24.77
CA GLY A 559 -0.48 -36.94 23.94
C GLY A 559 -0.06 -37.01 22.46
N GLU A 560 -0.86 -36.45 21.56
CA GLU A 560 -0.52 -36.37 20.13
C GLU A 560 0.38 -35.16 19.77
N HIS A 561 0.72 -34.31 20.75
CA HIS A 561 1.35 -33.01 20.50
C HIS A 561 2.79 -32.97 21.01
N ILE A 562 3.72 -32.54 20.16
CA ILE A 562 5.13 -32.32 20.53
C ILE A 562 5.30 -30.88 21.04
N ILE A 563 5.90 -30.71 22.21
CA ILE A 563 6.16 -29.39 22.80
C ILE A 563 7.53 -28.84 22.38
N SER A 564 7.55 -27.58 21.95
CA SER A 564 8.78 -26.78 21.77
C SER A 564 8.99 -25.96 23.04
N VAL A 565 10.18 -26.04 23.64
CA VAL A 565 10.52 -25.33 24.87
C VAL A 565 11.79 -24.51 24.66
N ASP A 566 11.63 -23.20 24.62
CA ASP A 566 12.68 -22.24 24.28
C ASP A 566 12.85 -21.19 25.40
N ILE A 567 14.02 -20.56 25.51
CA ILE A 567 14.21 -19.40 26.40
C ILE A 567 13.40 -18.21 25.87
N SER A 568 12.75 -17.45 26.77
CA SER A 568 11.84 -16.36 26.39
C SER A 568 12.59 -15.17 25.78
N ASN A 569 12.67 -15.18 24.45
CA ASN A 569 13.14 -14.08 23.61
C ASN A 569 11.93 -13.39 22.94
N PRO A 570 11.24 -12.46 23.62
CA PRO A 570 10.10 -11.75 23.03
C PRO A 570 10.57 -10.94 21.82
N PRO A 571 10.00 -11.13 20.62
CA PRO A 571 10.48 -10.48 19.41
C PRO A 571 10.34 -8.96 19.53
N GLU A 572 11.43 -8.22 19.23
CA GLU A 572 11.40 -6.76 19.24
C GLU A 572 10.21 -6.23 18.45
N ARG A 573 9.35 -5.45 19.11
CA ARG A 573 8.14 -4.89 18.50
C ARG A 573 8.55 -4.02 17.33
N ARG A 574 8.35 -4.52 16.10
CA ARG A 574 8.58 -3.78 14.85
C ARG A 574 7.91 -2.41 14.96
N THR A 575 8.73 -1.37 15.03
CA THR A 575 8.27 0.01 14.88
C THR A 575 7.76 0.20 13.46
N PRO A 576 6.72 1.03 13.23
CA PRO A 576 6.24 1.31 11.88
C PRO A 576 7.39 1.84 11.01
N LEU A 577 7.42 1.40 9.76
CA LEU A 577 8.64 1.20 8.97
C LEU A 577 9.41 2.50 8.66
N SER A 578 10.29 2.92 9.58
CA SER A 578 11.30 3.94 9.30
C SER A 578 12.39 3.34 8.41
N THR A 579 12.53 3.87 7.20
CA THR A 579 13.46 3.45 6.14
C THR A 579 14.85 3.03 6.68
N ARG A 580 15.26 1.79 6.41
CA ARG A 580 16.63 1.33 6.66
C ARG A 580 17.54 1.76 5.51
N LEU A 581 18.63 2.46 5.84
CA LEU A 581 19.86 2.45 5.07
C LEU A 581 20.99 1.94 5.96
N ASP A 582 21.66 0.91 5.45
CA ASP A 582 23.04 0.47 5.68
C ASP A 582 23.56 0.19 7.11
N GLY A 583 23.80 -1.09 7.35
CA GLY A 583 25.03 -1.57 8.00
C GLY A 583 25.85 -2.39 6.99
N PRO A 584 27.19 -2.36 7.02
CA PRO A 584 28.02 -2.97 5.98
C PRO A 584 28.14 -4.49 6.17
N GLY A 585 27.50 -5.30 5.32
CA GLY A 585 27.63 -6.76 5.47
C GLY A 585 26.84 -7.72 4.56
N ALA A 586 26.19 -7.27 3.48
CA ALA A 586 25.63 -8.19 2.47
C ALA A 586 25.44 -7.49 1.11
N ARG A 587 26.01 -8.05 0.04
CA ARG A 587 25.71 -7.65 -1.35
C ARG A 587 25.28 -8.88 -2.15
N LEU A 588 23.96 -9.07 -2.27
CA LEU A 588 23.35 -9.79 -3.38
C LEU A 588 22.74 -8.75 -4.31
N ALA A 589 22.95 -8.92 -5.62
CA ALA A 589 22.67 -7.89 -6.62
C ALA A 589 21.39 -8.21 -7.41
N ASN A 590 20.29 -7.54 -7.08
CA ASN A 590 19.14 -7.46 -7.98
C ASN A 590 19.39 -6.37 -9.01
N LEU A 591 19.52 -6.75 -10.29
CA LEU A 591 19.44 -5.82 -11.41
C LEU A 591 17.97 -5.44 -11.66
N GLY A 592 17.70 -4.20 -12.07
CA GLY A 592 16.37 -3.80 -12.56
C GLY A 592 15.96 -2.34 -12.31
N SER A 593 16.23 -1.80 -11.12
CA SER A 593 15.67 -0.50 -10.70
C SER A 593 16.67 0.65 -10.80
N GLY A 594 16.58 1.44 -11.88
CA GLY A 594 17.36 2.65 -12.06
C GLY A 594 17.04 3.74 -11.03
N LYS A 595 18.08 4.32 -10.40
CA LYS A 595 17.93 5.46 -9.50
C LYS A 595 17.41 6.70 -10.24
N ARG A 596 16.49 7.42 -9.61
CA ARG A 596 16.25 8.84 -9.92
C ARG A 596 17.02 9.66 -8.88
N ASP A 597 18.04 10.40 -9.30
CA ASP A 597 18.77 11.26 -8.37
C ASP A 597 17.89 12.42 -7.88
N THR A 598 17.96 12.72 -6.59
CA THR A 598 17.24 13.81 -5.95
C THR A 598 18.22 14.68 -5.15
N ASP A 599 18.44 15.89 -5.64
CA ASP A 599 19.47 16.79 -5.12
C ASP A 599 19.14 17.39 -3.74
N ILE A 600 20.19 17.71 -2.98
CA ILE A 600 20.08 18.08 -1.56
C ILE A 600 19.69 19.56 -1.38
N ARG A 601 18.44 19.90 -1.73
CA ARG A 601 17.68 21.05 -1.19
C ARG A 601 16.18 20.92 -1.51
N GLY A 602 15.38 20.63 -0.49
CA GLY A 602 13.96 20.31 -0.64
C GLY A 602 13.09 21.48 -1.13
N LYS A 603 12.78 21.49 -2.43
CA LYS A 603 11.55 22.07 -3.01
C LYS A 603 11.03 21.14 -4.10
N ALA A 604 9.74 20.82 -4.09
CA ALA A 604 9.13 20.00 -5.13
C ALA A 604 9.12 20.75 -6.48
N ARG A 605 9.49 20.06 -7.56
CA ARG A 605 9.60 20.66 -8.90
C ARG A 605 8.28 20.57 -9.69
N THR A 606 7.24 21.21 -9.18
CA THR A 606 5.99 21.44 -9.93
C THR A 606 6.14 22.65 -10.84
N GLN A 607 6.20 22.42 -12.16
CA GLN A 607 5.76 23.30 -13.26
C GLN A 607 6.17 22.65 -14.59
N VAL A 608 5.20 22.11 -15.35
CA VAL A 608 5.42 21.61 -16.71
C VAL A 608 5.09 22.75 -17.68
N SER A 609 6.11 23.38 -18.26
CA SER A 609 5.92 24.46 -19.23
C SER A 609 5.44 23.91 -20.58
N LEU A 610 4.17 24.12 -20.92
CA LEU A 610 3.56 23.73 -22.19
C LEU A 610 4.02 24.62 -23.36
N VAL A 611 5.26 24.41 -23.82
CA VAL A 611 5.79 24.98 -25.07
C VAL A 611 6.49 23.87 -25.86
N PRO A 612 6.02 23.52 -27.08
CA PRO A 612 6.68 22.52 -27.91
C PRO A 612 8.14 22.85 -28.21
N ARG A 613 8.98 21.81 -28.27
CA ARG A 613 10.46 21.93 -28.34
C ARG A 613 10.98 22.67 -29.59
N ALA A 614 10.13 22.87 -30.60
CA ALA A 614 10.45 23.57 -31.86
C ALA A 614 10.52 25.11 -31.75
N VAL A 615 10.04 25.72 -30.66
CA VAL A 615 9.87 27.20 -30.56
C VAL A 615 10.85 27.86 -29.57
N ARG A 616 11.94 27.18 -29.19
CA ARG A 616 13.02 27.79 -28.40
C ARG A 616 14.08 28.40 -29.30
N GLN A 617 13.97 29.70 -29.56
CA GLN A 617 15.01 30.49 -30.23
C GLN A 617 16.32 30.46 -29.42
N THR A 618 17.42 30.15 -30.09
CA THR A 618 18.79 30.34 -29.59
C THR A 618 19.40 31.56 -30.27
N THR A 619 19.64 32.64 -29.52
CA THR A 619 20.32 33.85 -30.01
C THR A 619 21.83 33.66 -30.03
N GLY A 620 22.46 33.60 -31.21
CA GLY A 620 23.92 33.42 -31.32
C GLY A 620 24.51 33.45 -32.74
N ALA A 621 25.04 34.60 -33.15
CA ALA A 621 26.14 34.79 -34.13
C ALA A 621 26.08 34.11 -35.53
N ALA A 622 25.38 34.78 -36.46
CA ALA A 622 25.77 35.10 -37.85
C ALA A 622 26.85 34.29 -38.62
N THR A 623 26.45 33.70 -39.77
CA THR A 623 27.05 33.76 -41.14
C THR A 623 26.49 32.59 -41.98
N GLY A 624 26.16 32.67 -43.28
CA GLY A 624 25.95 33.83 -44.18
C GLY A 624 25.74 33.36 -45.65
N LYS A 625 24.92 34.08 -46.45
CA LYS A 625 24.58 33.84 -47.88
C LYS A 625 23.67 32.61 -48.14
N SER A 626 22.45 32.76 -48.69
CA SER A 626 22.04 32.83 -50.12
C SER A 626 21.64 31.46 -50.71
N SER A 627 20.60 31.28 -51.56
CA SER A 627 19.57 32.20 -52.06
C SER A 627 18.54 31.48 -52.95
N LEU A 628 17.33 32.07 -53.05
CA LEU A 628 16.42 32.05 -54.23
C LEU A 628 15.65 30.77 -54.62
N SER A 629 14.58 31.02 -55.38
CA SER A 629 13.53 30.11 -55.84
C SER A 629 13.31 30.23 -57.36
N ALA A 630 13.08 29.12 -58.05
CA ALA A 630 12.32 29.01 -59.31
C ALA A 630 11.84 27.54 -59.46
N THR A 631 10.57 27.18 -59.67
CA THR A 631 9.63 27.43 -60.80
C THR A 631 9.85 26.50 -62.01
N SER A 632 8.96 25.50 -62.14
CA SER A 632 8.50 24.72 -63.34
C SER A 632 9.36 24.54 -64.61
N THR A 633 9.37 23.33 -65.19
CA THR A 633 8.67 23.02 -66.48
C THR A 633 8.70 21.52 -66.86
N ASP A 634 7.82 21.17 -67.80
CA ASP A 634 7.37 19.87 -68.31
C ASP A 634 8.41 18.87 -68.88
N LYS A 635 8.02 17.58 -68.93
CA LYS A 635 7.74 16.89 -70.21
C LYS A 635 7.01 15.52 -70.11
N MET A 636 5.98 15.36 -70.95
CA MET A 636 5.37 14.12 -71.48
C MET A 636 6.18 13.60 -72.70
N PRO A 637 5.91 12.43 -73.36
CA PRO A 637 4.74 11.51 -73.34
C PRO A 637 5.11 10.04 -72.94
N SER A 638 4.26 9.00 -72.86
CA SER A 638 3.05 8.54 -73.62
C SER A 638 3.36 7.95 -75.02
N ALA A 639 2.67 6.90 -75.54
CA ALA A 639 1.72 5.92 -74.99
C ALA A 639 1.48 4.71 -75.95
N ALA A 640 0.95 3.59 -75.45
CA ALA A 640 0.09 2.55 -76.09
C ALA A 640 -0.07 1.35 -75.12
N GLY A 641 -1.21 0.68 -74.92
CA GLY A 641 -2.58 0.78 -75.47
C GLY A 641 -3.14 -0.64 -75.77
N ASP A 642 -4.38 -1.06 -75.48
CA ASP A 642 -5.57 -0.42 -74.89
C ASP A 642 -5.92 -1.10 -73.51
N ALA A 643 -7.10 -1.57 -73.05
CA ALA A 643 -8.47 -1.66 -73.59
C ALA A 643 -9.61 -1.68 -72.53
N ARG A 644 -10.85 -1.67 -73.05
CA ARG A 644 -12.19 -1.72 -72.43
C ARG A 644 -12.40 -2.94 -71.51
N SER A 645 -13.22 -2.94 -70.44
CA SER A 645 -13.96 -1.92 -69.65
C SER A 645 -14.52 -2.63 -68.38
N SER A 646 -15.52 -2.24 -67.56
CA SER A 646 -16.54 -1.16 -67.48
C SER A 646 -17.25 -1.18 -66.10
N SER A 647 -17.86 -0.07 -65.66
CA SER A 647 -18.90 0.09 -64.59
C SER A 647 -18.58 -0.33 -63.13
N SER A 648 -19.02 0.37 -62.07
CA SER A 648 -19.63 1.72 -61.96
C SER A 648 -19.68 2.22 -60.50
N ASN A 649 -19.62 3.54 -60.31
CA ASN A 649 -20.02 4.34 -59.13
C ASN A 649 -19.46 3.99 -57.73
N GLY A 650 -18.48 4.78 -57.30
CA GLY A 650 -18.32 5.15 -55.88
C GLY A 650 -18.89 6.55 -55.61
N GLY A 651 -19.46 6.77 -54.42
CA GLY A 651 -19.94 8.09 -53.98
C GLY A 651 -18.89 8.85 -53.16
N SER A 652 -18.66 10.13 -53.48
CA SER A 652 -17.75 11.00 -52.73
C SER A 652 -18.37 11.53 -51.43
N ALA A 653 -17.58 11.68 -50.37
CA ALA A 653 -18.02 12.26 -49.11
C ALA A 653 -18.48 13.72 -49.27
N MET A 654 -19.60 14.09 -48.62
CA MET A 654 -20.15 15.44 -48.63
C MET A 654 -19.41 16.40 -47.69
N SER A 655 -19.56 17.71 -47.92
CA SER A 655 -18.90 18.75 -47.14
C SER A 655 -19.71 19.14 -45.88
N ASN A 656 -19.05 19.80 -44.92
CA ASN A 656 -19.72 20.28 -43.72
C ASN A 656 -20.81 21.32 -44.00
N ASP A 657 -20.74 22.07 -45.12
CA ASP A 657 -21.78 23.05 -45.49
C ASP A 657 -23.05 22.40 -46.09
N ASP A 658 -22.97 21.14 -46.53
CA ASP A 658 -24.14 20.38 -46.97
C ASP A 658 -24.94 19.85 -45.76
N PHE A 659 -24.24 19.28 -44.77
CA PHE A 659 -24.83 18.92 -43.47
C PHE A 659 -25.49 20.13 -42.79
N ARG A 660 -24.86 21.31 -42.87
CA ARG A 660 -25.37 22.55 -42.26
C ARG A 660 -26.68 23.04 -42.89
N LYS A 661 -26.96 22.71 -44.16
CA LYS A 661 -28.23 23.00 -44.84
C LYS A 661 -29.32 21.96 -44.53
N MET A 662 -28.93 20.73 -44.19
CA MET A 662 -29.86 19.65 -43.87
C MET A 662 -30.53 19.83 -42.50
N LEU A 663 -29.80 20.40 -41.53
CA LEU A 663 -30.27 20.69 -40.16
C LEU A 663 -31.14 21.95 -40.01
N LEU A 664 -31.47 22.66 -41.11
CA LEU A 664 -32.24 23.91 -41.09
C LEU A 664 -33.58 23.84 -41.85
N LYS A 665 -34.07 22.64 -42.15
CA LYS A 665 -35.49 22.40 -42.45
C LYS A 665 -36.17 21.79 -41.22
N LYS A 666 -37.26 22.43 -40.78
CA LYS A 666 -38.23 21.88 -39.84
C LYS A 666 -39.10 20.82 -40.52
#